data_AF-A0A8H7PYL5-F1
#
_entry.id   AF-A0A8H7PYL5-F1
#
_cell.length_a   1.000
_cell.length_b   1.000
_cell.length_c   1.000
_cell.angle_alpha   90.00
_cell.angle_beta   90.00
_cell.angle_gamma   90.00
#
_symmetry.space_group_name_H-M   'P 1'
#
loop_
_entity.id
_entity.type
_entity.pdbx_description
1 polymer ?
#
loop_
_entity_poly.entity_id
_entity_poly.type
_entity_poly.pdbx_seq_one_letter_code
_entity_poly.pdbx_strand_id
1 'polypeptide(L)'
;MTAIEDHDWKFTQCFGDKSESGDVTDADIISAVEFDQTGDYLATGDKGGRVVLFERNESKTSCEYKFYTEFQSHEPEFDCLKSLEIEEKINKIKWCRRQNQAHFLLSTNDKTIKLWKVFEKQLKVVAEGNNEPTNNSYGLQLPKYTSQDTIVAAVPRKVYANAHTYHINSISVNSDDETYISADDLRINLWNFGISHQSFNIVDIKPANMEELTEVITAAEFHPQHCNLFMYSSSKGTIKLNDLRAASLCDQHSKLYQVPEDPSQKSFFSEIIASISDIKFSNDGRYILARDYLTLKIWDVNMDNKPVTTINVHEHLRNRLCDLYENDCIFDKFECTFSGDGQSVMTGSYDNDFHIYDVEGKTDITLQADKSAFRARRLNSSKRLSRKPARSDFGMDFIDYSKKIMHSTWHPHENTVAVAATNNLFIFAMAQLDTSNQQALLKTVILGLIAGAAFSSRLFSIVRYESVIHEFDPWFNYRTTQMLVKDGFYEFWNWFDPRAWYPLGRVVGGTVYPGLMVTSAIIHNVLHFLHFPVDIRNVCVLLAPLFSGATAYATYLLTCEIKDSSAGLLAAAFIGIAPGYISRSVAGSYDNEGIAIFLLMFTFYLWIKALKLGSALWAAGAAFFYFYMVAAWGGYVFIINLIPLHVLVLMVMGRFSSRVYVSYSTFYILGTLMSMQIPFVGFQPTRTSEHMAALGVFGLCQILAFVELVRSHVQERQFQTILRLVVVFTFVAGVGTLTLLTLSGYIAPWTGRFYSLWDTGYAKIHIPIIASVSEHQPTAWPSFFFDLEMLIFLFPAGVYLCFRQLRDEHIFIIVYSVFASYFAGVMVRLMLTLTPVVCIAAAVTVSTILDTYLDLSTSEDGSGAVTTPPTEPAAAATSEKKPKKSATKEQPTQAVKEPYYGILNFDSRAIVILNFVFFLMIFVWHCTWVTSNAYSSPSIVLASRNPDGSQHIIDDYREAYYWLRQNTKEDAKIMSWWDYGYQISGMADRPTLVDNNTWNNTHIATVGRAMASGEEDAYEIMKQHDVDYVLVIFGGLLGYSGDDINKYLWMIRIAEGVWPDKIKESDYFTATGDYRVDDKASAAMKNSLMYKMSYYRFTELFGPQQPVDRVRQQTLPKESPELDVLDEAFTSENWIVRIYKVKDLDNLGRSHKEVAQFEAGKKKRKAQRSSKSKARRKQREGTD
;
A
#
# COMPACT_ATOMS: atom_id res chain seq x y z
N MET A 1 -12.02 25.24 20.84
CA MET A 1 -10.63 25.70 21.05
C MET A 1 -10.28 26.57 19.86
N THR A 2 -10.26 27.88 20.04
CA THR A 2 -9.96 28.88 19.02
C THR A 2 -8.46 28.87 18.72
N ALA A 3 -8.07 28.23 17.62
CA ALA A 3 -6.71 28.34 17.10
C ALA A 3 -6.57 29.74 16.50
N ILE A 4 -5.66 30.53 17.07
CA ILE A 4 -5.11 31.71 16.40
C ILE A 4 -4.24 31.12 15.28
N GLU A 5 -4.66 31.26 14.03
CA GLU A 5 -3.89 30.84 12.87
C GLU A 5 -2.63 31.72 12.79
N ASP A 6 -1.49 31.17 13.23
CA ASP A 6 -0.19 31.79 13.01
C ASP A 6 0.13 31.71 11.51
N HIS A 7 -0.07 32.82 10.79
CA HIS A 7 0.27 32.99 9.37
C HIS A 7 1.79 33.06 9.16
N ASP A 8 2.47 31.90 9.09
CA ASP A 8 3.94 31.80 8.95
C ASP A 8 4.39 32.06 7.50
N TRP A 9 4.94 33.24 7.21
CA TRP A 9 5.59 33.57 5.93
C TRP A 9 7.04 33.07 5.88
N LYS A 10 7.44 32.43 4.77
CA LYS A 10 8.79 31.90 4.54
C LYS A 10 9.39 32.42 3.25
N PHE A 11 10.68 32.74 3.28
CA PHE A 11 11.48 33.00 2.10
C PHE A 11 11.66 31.72 1.27
N THR A 12 11.25 31.73 0.00
CA THR A 12 11.33 30.55 -0.89
C THR A 12 12.50 30.65 -1.87
N GLN A 13 12.62 31.77 -2.60
CA GLN A 13 13.56 31.90 -3.71
C GLN A 13 14.03 33.34 -3.90
N CYS A 14 15.23 33.52 -4.46
CA CYS A 14 15.73 34.80 -4.93
C CYS A 14 16.44 34.62 -6.27
N PHE A 15 16.24 35.56 -7.19
CA PHE A 15 16.94 35.67 -8.47
C PHE A 15 17.76 36.96 -8.50
N GLY A 16 18.96 36.92 -9.07
CA GLY A 16 19.90 38.04 -9.10
C GLY A 16 21.28 37.67 -8.53
N ASP A 17 22.18 38.64 -8.48
CA ASP A 17 23.59 38.41 -8.23
C ASP A 17 23.94 38.24 -6.74
N LYS A 18 24.74 37.22 -6.43
CA LYS A 18 25.00 36.80 -5.03
C LYS A 18 26.17 37.52 -4.36
N SER A 19 27.01 38.23 -5.11
CA SER A 19 28.22 38.92 -4.63
C SER A 19 27.88 40.11 -3.70
N GLU A 20 28.70 40.35 -2.68
CA GLU A 20 28.54 41.44 -1.67
C GLU A 20 29.28 42.73 -2.05
N SER A 21 29.88 42.81 -3.24
CA SER A 21 30.79 43.89 -3.63
C SER A 21 30.23 44.76 -4.76
N GLY A 22 29.62 45.88 -4.37
CA GLY A 22 30.07 47.21 -4.82
C GLY A 22 29.57 47.80 -6.14
N ASP A 23 29.32 47.04 -7.20
CA ASP A 23 29.01 47.63 -8.51
C ASP A 23 27.74 47.01 -9.13
N VAL A 24 26.57 47.25 -8.52
CA VAL A 24 25.30 47.06 -9.23
C VAL A 24 25.19 48.22 -10.22
N THR A 25 25.25 47.93 -11.52
CA THR A 25 25.05 48.96 -12.54
C THR A 25 23.61 49.46 -12.49
N ASP A 26 23.40 50.77 -12.64
CA ASP A 26 22.05 51.35 -12.54
C ASP A 26 21.07 50.71 -13.55
N ALA A 27 21.57 50.30 -14.73
CA ALA A 27 20.82 49.56 -15.73
C ALA A 27 20.24 48.20 -15.25
N ASP A 28 20.86 47.55 -14.25
CA ASP A 28 20.43 46.23 -13.75
C ASP A 28 19.39 46.34 -12.62
N ILE A 29 19.03 47.55 -12.20
CA ILE A 29 18.02 47.75 -11.15
C ILE A 29 16.63 47.42 -11.71
N ILE A 30 15.92 46.53 -11.02
CA ILE A 30 14.56 46.12 -11.38
C ILE A 30 13.60 47.29 -11.13
N SER A 31 12.87 47.70 -12.17
CA SER A 31 11.95 48.84 -12.18
C SER A 31 10.49 48.47 -12.39
N ALA A 32 10.18 47.20 -12.69
CA ALA A 32 8.80 46.70 -12.78
C ALA A 32 8.74 45.20 -12.47
N VAL A 33 7.69 44.75 -11.78
CA VAL A 33 7.43 43.32 -11.50
C VAL A 33 5.93 43.06 -11.63
N GLU A 34 5.53 42.03 -12.37
CA GLU A 34 4.11 41.69 -12.55
C GLU A 34 3.89 40.19 -12.78
N PHE A 35 2.98 39.59 -12.00
CA PHE A 35 2.46 38.24 -12.25
C PHE A 35 1.47 38.22 -13.42
N ASP A 36 1.48 37.13 -14.19
CA ASP A 36 0.36 36.84 -15.09
C ASP A 36 -0.91 36.51 -14.28
N GLN A 37 -2.08 36.65 -14.92
CA GLN A 37 -3.39 36.41 -14.31
C GLN A 37 -3.54 34.98 -13.76
N THR A 38 -2.83 34.01 -14.33
CA THR A 38 -2.80 32.62 -13.86
C THR A 38 -1.85 32.41 -12.68
N GLY A 39 -0.85 33.28 -12.53
CA GLY A 39 0.28 33.09 -11.62
C GLY A 39 1.34 32.10 -12.10
N ASP A 40 1.19 31.48 -13.27
CA ASP A 40 2.20 30.53 -13.79
C ASP A 40 3.45 31.23 -14.32
N TYR A 41 3.33 32.51 -14.70
CA TYR A 41 4.43 33.31 -15.22
C TYR A 41 4.61 34.60 -14.41
N LEU A 42 5.86 35.02 -14.27
CA LEU A 42 6.28 36.23 -13.59
C LEU A 42 7.22 37.01 -14.51
N ALA A 43 6.95 38.30 -14.72
CA ALA A 43 7.79 39.19 -15.51
C ALA A 43 8.49 40.23 -14.63
N THR A 44 9.75 40.53 -14.94
CA THR A 44 10.51 41.64 -14.38
C THR A 44 11.07 42.51 -15.49
N GLY A 45 11.03 43.83 -15.31
CA GLY A 45 11.70 44.81 -16.16
C GLY A 45 12.77 45.57 -15.38
N ASP A 46 13.87 45.92 -16.04
CA ASP A 46 14.94 46.73 -15.45
C ASP A 46 15.07 48.12 -16.10
N LYS A 47 15.94 48.95 -15.50
CA LYS A 47 16.28 50.27 -16.03
C LYS A 47 17.03 50.23 -17.37
N GLY A 48 17.69 49.12 -17.69
CA GLY A 48 18.40 48.89 -18.95
C GLY A 48 17.51 48.39 -20.09
N GLY A 49 16.19 48.39 -19.93
CA GLY A 49 15.23 48.06 -20.99
C GLY A 49 15.03 46.57 -21.26
N ARG A 50 15.54 45.68 -20.42
CA ARG A 50 15.39 44.22 -20.54
C ARG A 50 14.16 43.71 -19.81
N VAL A 51 13.45 42.79 -20.45
CA VAL A 51 12.36 42.02 -19.81
C VAL A 51 12.83 40.59 -19.59
N VAL A 52 12.75 40.13 -18.34
CA VAL A 52 13.04 38.75 -17.95
C VAL A 52 11.75 38.07 -17.51
N LEU A 53 11.49 36.88 -18.06
CA LEU A 53 10.33 36.06 -17.77
C LEU A 53 10.72 34.82 -17.00
N PHE A 54 9.92 34.47 -16.00
CA PHE A 54 10.03 33.27 -15.20
C PHE A 54 8.76 32.42 -15.34
N GLU A 55 8.92 31.09 -15.33
CA GLU A 55 7.86 30.09 -15.42
C GLU A 55 7.81 29.27 -14.13
N ARG A 56 6.62 28.94 -13.65
CA ARG A 56 6.41 28.12 -12.46
C ARG A 56 6.93 26.70 -12.65
N ASN A 57 7.52 26.14 -11.60
CA ASN A 57 8.03 24.77 -11.61
C ASN A 57 6.99 23.78 -11.10
N GLU A 58 6.28 23.10 -12.02
CA GLU A 58 5.25 22.10 -11.69
C GLU A 58 5.77 20.88 -10.90
N SER A 59 7.09 20.61 -10.93
CA SER A 59 7.68 19.45 -10.26
C SER A 59 7.78 19.59 -8.74
N LYS A 60 7.61 20.81 -8.21
CA LYS A 60 7.74 21.11 -6.78
C LYS A 60 6.40 21.55 -6.21
N THR A 61 6.10 21.07 -5.01
CA THR A 61 4.87 21.41 -4.27
C THR A 61 4.88 22.85 -3.74
N SER A 62 6.05 23.46 -3.58
CA SER A 62 6.22 24.87 -3.22
C SER A 62 6.23 25.77 -4.45
N CYS A 63 5.62 26.97 -4.35
CA CYS A 63 5.60 27.99 -5.40
C CYS A 63 7.03 28.51 -5.69
N GLU A 64 7.74 27.80 -6.59
CA GLU A 64 9.08 28.14 -7.08
C GLU A 64 9.02 28.37 -8.60
N TYR A 65 9.85 29.31 -9.07
CA TYR A 65 9.94 29.69 -10.46
C TYR A 65 11.29 29.29 -11.06
N LYS A 66 11.34 29.12 -12.37
CA LYS A 66 12.55 28.92 -13.17
C LYS A 66 12.64 30.01 -14.23
N PHE A 67 13.86 30.37 -14.62
CA PHE A 67 14.07 31.26 -15.75
C PHE A 67 13.43 30.67 -17.01
N TYR A 68 12.63 31.49 -17.71
CA TYR A 68 11.94 31.09 -18.94
C TYR A 68 12.63 31.68 -20.17
N THR A 69 12.74 33.01 -20.24
CA THR A 69 13.45 33.72 -21.32
C THR A 69 13.76 35.15 -20.91
N GLU A 70 14.75 35.78 -21.57
CA GLU A 70 15.01 37.21 -21.49
C GLU A 70 15.07 37.82 -22.89
N PHE A 71 14.75 39.11 -23.03
CA PHE A 71 14.89 39.85 -24.28
C PHE A 71 14.99 41.36 -24.03
N GLN A 72 15.67 42.08 -24.93
CA GLN A 72 15.70 43.54 -24.94
C GLN A 72 14.36 44.08 -25.45
N SER A 73 13.68 44.87 -24.62
CA SER A 73 12.38 45.46 -24.97
C SER A 73 12.51 46.87 -25.54
N HIS A 74 13.25 47.74 -24.85
CA HIS A 74 13.50 49.11 -25.27
C HIS A 74 15.01 49.35 -25.35
N GLU A 75 15.42 50.16 -26.31
CA GLU A 75 16.79 50.65 -26.45
C GLU A 75 16.73 52.18 -26.32
N PRO A 76 17.86 52.89 -26.12
CA PRO A 76 17.86 54.34 -26.02
C PRO A 76 17.38 54.92 -27.36
N GLU A 77 16.30 55.68 -27.32
CA GLU A 77 15.71 56.31 -28.50
C GLU A 77 15.82 57.84 -28.39
N PHE A 78 15.99 58.54 -29.52
CA PHE A 78 16.04 60.01 -29.52
C PHE A 78 14.84 60.60 -30.25
N ASP A 79 14.00 61.35 -29.55
CA ASP A 79 12.88 62.07 -30.15
C ASP A 79 13.41 63.32 -30.86
N CYS A 80 13.63 63.21 -32.17
CA CYS A 80 14.12 64.31 -33.01
C CYS A 80 13.16 65.51 -33.06
N LEU A 81 11.85 65.32 -32.84
CA LEU A 81 10.86 66.40 -32.91
C LEU A 81 10.90 67.27 -31.65
N LYS A 82 11.17 66.66 -30.50
CA LYS A 82 11.24 67.36 -29.21
C LYS A 82 12.66 67.57 -28.69
N SER A 83 13.67 67.04 -29.38
CA SER A 83 15.08 67.05 -28.96
C SER A 83 15.28 66.50 -27.54
N LEU A 84 14.59 65.40 -27.24
CA LEU A 84 14.63 64.72 -25.94
C LEU A 84 15.08 63.28 -26.13
N GLU A 85 16.00 62.84 -25.27
CA GLU A 85 16.36 61.44 -25.15
C GLU A 85 15.25 60.68 -24.42
N ILE A 86 14.90 59.51 -24.94
CA ILE A 86 13.93 58.59 -24.35
C ILE A 86 14.74 57.45 -23.73
N GLU A 87 14.69 57.37 -22.41
CA GLU A 87 15.36 56.30 -21.66
C GLU A 87 14.80 54.92 -22.03
N GLU A 88 15.67 53.91 -21.97
CA GLU A 88 15.32 52.51 -22.17
C GLU A 88 14.59 51.88 -20.97
N LYS A 89 14.57 52.58 -19.83
CA LYS A 89 13.94 52.13 -18.58
C LYS A 89 12.51 51.66 -18.77
N ILE A 90 12.22 50.47 -18.24
CA ILE A 90 10.85 49.93 -18.22
C ILE A 90 10.08 50.54 -17.06
N ASN A 91 9.00 51.27 -17.36
CA ASN A 91 8.15 51.88 -16.34
C ASN A 91 7.08 50.92 -15.83
N LYS A 92 6.40 50.18 -16.74
CA LYS A 92 5.34 49.23 -16.40
C LYS A 92 5.31 48.04 -17.35
N ILE A 93 4.91 46.90 -16.82
CA ILE A 93 4.62 45.66 -17.56
C ILE A 93 3.19 45.24 -17.24
N LYS A 94 2.43 44.82 -18.25
CA LYS A 94 1.10 44.25 -18.03
C LYS A 94 0.85 43.05 -18.94
N TRP A 95 0.49 41.93 -18.34
CA TRP A 95 0.11 40.72 -19.08
C TRP A 95 -1.27 40.87 -19.72
N CYS A 96 -1.41 40.36 -20.95
CA CYS A 96 -2.69 40.27 -21.64
C CYS A 96 -3.22 38.82 -21.52
N ARG A 97 -4.55 38.65 -21.56
CA ARG A 97 -5.13 37.30 -21.51
C ARG A 97 -4.65 36.44 -22.67
N ARG A 98 -4.34 35.18 -22.32
CA ARG A 98 -3.85 34.19 -23.26
C ARG A 98 -4.99 33.70 -24.17
N GLN A 99 -4.93 34.02 -25.46
CA GLN A 99 -5.88 33.52 -26.46
C GLN A 99 -5.41 32.23 -27.15
N ASN A 100 -4.12 31.89 -27.09
CA ASN A 100 -3.49 30.77 -27.80
C ASN A 100 -2.29 30.23 -27.01
N GLN A 101 -1.51 29.29 -27.57
CA GLN A 101 -0.26 28.84 -26.94
C GLN A 101 0.79 29.95 -26.75
N ALA A 102 0.63 31.12 -27.39
CA ALA A 102 1.52 32.27 -27.22
C ALA A 102 1.07 33.20 -26.08
N HIS A 103 2.04 33.72 -25.36
CA HIS A 103 1.87 34.73 -24.32
C HIS A 103 1.99 36.14 -24.91
N PHE A 104 1.22 37.07 -24.36
CA PHE A 104 1.22 38.48 -24.77
C PHE A 104 1.43 39.38 -23.56
N LEU A 105 2.35 40.32 -23.68
CA LEU A 105 2.61 41.32 -22.63
C LEU A 105 2.83 42.70 -23.26
N LEU A 106 2.36 43.73 -22.56
CA LEU A 106 2.68 45.12 -22.82
C LEU A 106 3.87 45.54 -21.95
N SER A 107 4.78 46.29 -22.53
CA SER A 107 5.86 46.96 -21.81
C SER A 107 5.96 48.40 -22.28
N THR A 108 6.25 49.32 -21.37
CA THR A 108 6.40 50.75 -21.69
C THR A 108 7.71 51.30 -21.16
N ASN A 109 8.31 52.21 -21.92
CA ASN A 109 9.22 53.21 -21.39
C ASN A 109 8.48 54.54 -21.22
N ASP A 110 9.21 55.65 -21.22
CA ASP A 110 8.64 56.98 -21.01
C ASP A 110 7.68 57.47 -22.10
N LYS A 111 7.79 56.96 -23.33
CA LYS A 111 7.03 57.48 -24.49
C LYS A 111 6.41 56.41 -25.37
N THR A 112 7.05 55.24 -25.44
CA THR A 112 6.72 54.16 -26.36
C THR A 112 6.07 53.00 -25.61
N ILE A 113 5.11 52.37 -26.28
CA ILE A 113 4.43 51.16 -25.79
C ILE A 113 4.70 50.06 -26.80
N LYS A 114 5.13 48.89 -26.34
CA LYS A 114 5.37 47.71 -27.19
C LYS A 114 4.52 46.53 -26.73
N LEU A 115 3.85 45.88 -27.68
CA LEU A 115 3.14 44.62 -27.48
C LEU A 115 4.02 43.47 -27.93
N TRP A 116 4.43 42.64 -26.99
CA TRP A 116 5.28 41.48 -27.22
C TRP A 116 4.46 40.20 -27.38
N LYS A 117 4.91 39.32 -28.28
CA LYS A 117 4.41 37.96 -28.41
C LYS A 117 5.54 37.00 -28.07
N VAL A 118 5.36 36.20 -27.03
CA VAL A 118 6.32 35.20 -26.57
C VAL A 118 5.74 33.81 -26.83
N PHE A 119 6.48 32.98 -27.56
CA PHE A 119 6.01 31.65 -27.95
C PHE A 119 7.16 30.69 -28.23
N GLU A 120 6.90 29.40 -28.09
CA GLU A 120 7.85 28.36 -28.47
C GLU A 120 7.91 28.20 -29.98
N LYS A 121 9.11 28.35 -30.54
CA LYS A 121 9.40 28.20 -31.96
C LYS A 121 10.28 26.98 -32.16
N GLN A 122 9.77 26.00 -32.91
CA GLN A 122 10.58 24.88 -33.40
C GLN A 122 11.54 25.39 -34.47
N LEU A 123 12.85 25.38 -34.17
CA LEU A 123 13.86 25.67 -35.15
C LEU A 123 13.96 24.50 -36.14
N LYS A 124 13.91 24.85 -37.41
CA LYS A 124 14.13 23.90 -38.48
C LYS A 124 15.32 24.38 -39.29
N VAL A 125 16.44 23.68 -39.13
CA VAL A 125 17.70 24.03 -39.77
C VAL A 125 17.84 23.19 -41.04
N VAL A 126 18.20 23.83 -42.15
CA VAL A 126 18.64 23.14 -43.36
C VAL A 126 20.04 22.64 -43.08
N ALA A 127 20.26 21.33 -43.12
CA ALA A 127 21.60 20.78 -42.99
C ALA A 127 22.51 21.38 -44.08
N GLU A 128 23.44 22.24 -43.70
CA GLU A 128 24.44 22.78 -44.62
C GLU A 128 25.41 21.67 -45.05
N GLY A 129 25.57 21.51 -46.36
CA GLY A 129 26.78 20.98 -46.99
C GLY A 129 27.13 19.50 -46.79
N ASN A 130 26.62 18.63 -47.66
CA ASN A 130 27.26 17.34 -47.95
C ASN A 130 28.62 17.58 -48.66
N ASN A 131 29.68 17.79 -47.89
CA ASN A 131 31.07 17.76 -48.38
C ASN A 131 31.79 16.51 -47.87
N GLU A 132 31.36 15.32 -48.31
CA GLU A 132 32.23 14.16 -48.36
C GLU A 132 32.24 13.60 -49.80
N PRO A 133 33.40 13.50 -50.46
CA PRO A 133 33.49 13.02 -51.83
C PRO A 133 33.32 11.49 -51.82
N THR A 134 32.11 11.01 -52.09
CA THR A 134 31.91 9.61 -52.44
C THR A 134 31.86 9.49 -53.96
N ASN A 135 32.84 8.76 -54.51
CA ASN A 135 32.91 8.38 -55.91
C ASN A 135 31.69 7.52 -56.29
N ASN A 136 30.58 8.15 -56.68
CA ASN A 136 29.66 7.63 -57.68
C ASN A 136 28.69 8.71 -58.15
N SER A 137 28.74 8.96 -59.45
CA SER A 137 27.96 9.93 -60.19
C SER A 137 26.49 9.53 -60.36
N TYR A 138 25.63 10.56 -60.37
CA TYR A 138 24.19 10.60 -60.73
C TYR A 138 23.17 10.28 -59.62
N GLY A 139 22.96 11.23 -58.71
CA GLY A 139 21.74 11.34 -57.90
C GLY A 139 21.55 12.75 -57.36
N LEU A 140 20.46 13.43 -57.73
CA LEU A 140 20.09 14.75 -57.22
C LEU A 140 19.75 14.62 -55.72
N GLN A 141 20.58 15.14 -54.81
CA GLN A 141 20.33 15.09 -53.37
C GLN A 141 19.64 16.39 -52.91
N LEU A 142 18.41 16.26 -52.41
CA LEU A 142 17.62 17.35 -51.85
C LEU A 142 18.03 17.59 -50.38
N PRO A 143 18.11 18.86 -49.92
CA PRO A 143 18.39 19.16 -48.51
C PRO A 143 17.36 18.52 -47.59
N LYS A 144 17.81 17.80 -46.57
CA LYS A 144 16.92 17.22 -45.54
C LYS A 144 16.72 18.22 -44.41
N TYR A 145 15.46 18.57 -44.18
CA TYR A 145 15.03 19.35 -43.03
C TYR A 145 15.15 18.49 -41.76
N THR A 146 15.90 18.97 -40.76
CA THR A 146 15.96 18.34 -39.44
C THR A 146 15.40 19.31 -38.41
N SER A 147 14.38 18.89 -37.66
CA SER A 147 13.85 19.68 -36.54
C SER A 147 14.83 19.58 -35.36
N GLN A 148 15.33 20.71 -34.88
CA GLN A 148 16.12 20.81 -33.64
C GLN A 148 15.22 21.28 -32.48
N ASP A 149 15.82 21.43 -31.30
CA ASP A 149 15.17 21.82 -30.04
C ASP A 149 14.30 23.08 -30.18
N THR A 150 13.20 23.11 -29.43
CA THR A 150 12.30 24.25 -29.30
C THR A 150 12.98 25.37 -28.53
N ILE A 151 13.05 26.56 -29.15
CA ILE A 151 13.51 27.79 -28.47
C ILE A 151 12.29 28.66 -28.15
N VAL A 152 12.34 29.39 -27.04
CA VAL A 152 11.37 30.44 -26.76
C VAL A 152 11.78 31.69 -27.55
N ALA A 153 10.88 32.22 -28.36
CA ALA A 153 11.11 33.44 -29.13
C ALA A 153 10.17 34.55 -28.64
N ALA A 154 10.74 35.70 -28.30
CA ALA A 154 10.01 36.94 -28.03
C ALA A 154 10.12 37.87 -29.25
N VAL A 155 8.97 38.23 -29.84
CA VAL A 155 8.92 39.11 -31.02
C VAL A 155 8.01 40.30 -30.73
N PRO A 156 8.43 41.54 -31.04
CA PRO A 156 7.55 42.69 -30.90
C PRO A 156 6.46 42.59 -31.98
N ARG A 157 5.23 42.33 -31.55
CA ARG A 157 4.08 42.21 -32.46
C ARG A 157 3.67 43.58 -32.98
N LYS A 158 3.69 44.59 -32.10
CA LYS A 158 3.36 45.98 -32.42
C LYS A 158 4.16 46.95 -31.56
N VAL A 159 4.52 48.07 -32.18
CA VAL A 159 5.03 49.28 -31.51
C VAL A 159 3.97 50.35 -31.73
N TYR A 160 3.44 50.92 -30.65
CA TYR A 160 2.41 51.96 -30.73
C TYR A 160 3.06 53.32 -30.97
N ALA A 161 2.35 54.17 -31.71
CA ALA A 161 2.83 55.52 -32.03
C ALA A 161 2.96 56.38 -30.76
N ASN A 162 3.86 57.35 -30.79
CA ASN A 162 4.09 58.26 -29.66
C ASN A 162 2.92 59.24 -29.49
N ALA A 163 1.96 58.90 -28.62
CA ALA A 163 0.80 59.75 -28.32
C ALA A 163 0.98 60.60 -27.04
N HIS A 164 1.92 60.23 -26.18
CA HIS A 164 2.15 60.90 -24.90
C HIS A 164 3.17 62.04 -25.00
N THR A 165 2.92 63.11 -24.25
CA THR A 165 3.85 64.25 -24.18
C THR A 165 4.74 64.17 -22.95
N TYR A 166 4.23 63.62 -21.84
CA TYR A 166 4.94 63.39 -20.59
C TYR A 166 5.25 61.90 -20.40
N HIS A 167 5.86 61.53 -19.28
CA HIS A 167 6.30 60.16 -19.03
C HIS A 167 5.08 59.27 -18.79
N ILE A 168 5.03 58.11 -19.44
CA ILE A 168 3.96 57.14 -19.22
C ILE A 168 4.15 56.56 -17.81
N ASN A 169 3.19 56.82 -16.92
CA ASN A 169 3.24 56.39 -15.52
C ASN A 169 2.43 55.11 -15.26
N SER A 170 1.43 54.81 -16.08
CA SER A 170 0.56 53.65 -15.91
C SER A 170 0.01 53.11 -17.23
N ILE A 171 -0.20 51.80 -17.26
CA ILE A 171 -0.93 51.09 -18.31
C ILE A 171 -1.89 50.09 -17.65
N SER A 172 -3.08 49.95 -18.22
CA SER A 172 -4.08 49.02 -17.73
C SER A 172 -4.86 48.39 -18.89
N VAL A 173 -4.99 47.07 -18.85
CA VAL A 173 -5.72 46.29 -19.86
C VAL A 173 -7.19 46.24 -19.47
N ASN A 174 -8.08 46.44 -20.44
CA ASN A 174 -9.51 46.38 -20.19
C ASN A 174 -10.01 44.93 -20.09
N SER A 175 -11.13 44.71 -19.40
CA SER A 175 -11.71 43.38 -19.23
C SER A 175 -12.29 42.77 -20.52
N ASP A 176 -12.41 43.58 -21.58
CA ASP A 176 -12.86 43.19 -22.93
C ASP A 176 -11.77 42.52 -23.78
N ASP A 177 -10.50 42.55 -23.34
CA ASP A 177 -9.32 42.03 -24.06
C ASP A 177 -9.08 42.65 -25.46
N GLU A 178 -9.78 43.73 -25.81
CA GLU A 178 -9.64 44.44 -27.09
C GLU A 178 -8.98 45.82 -26.91
N THR A 179 -9.19 46.43 -25.75
CA THR A 179 -8.72 47.78 -25.44
C THR A 179 -7.82 47.84 -24.21
N TYR A 180 -7.01 48.88 -24.13
CA TYR A 180 -6.20 49.21 -22.96
C TYR A 180 -6.02 50.72 -22.86
N ILE A 181 -5.70 51.23 -21.67
CA ILE A 181 -5.38 52.64 -21.44
C ILE A 181 -3.91 52.81 -21.11
N SER A 182 -3.38 53.96 -21.48
CA SER A 182 -2.10 54.47 -20.97
C SER A 182 -2.30 55.88 -20.45
N ALA A 183 -1.67 56.20 -19.32
CA ALA A 183 -1.70 57.52 -18.73
C ALA A 183 -0.30 58.13 -18.66
N ASP A 184 -0.22 59.41 -18.96
CA ASP A 184 0.89 60.28 -18.56
C ASP A 184 0.42 61.27 -17.49
N ASP A 185 1.26 62.24 -17.17
CA ASP A 185 1.00 63.24 -16.13
C ASP A 185 -0.28 64.08 -16.36
N LEU A 186 -0.74 64.26 -17.60
CA LEU A 186 -1.90 65.13 -17.90
C LEU A 186 -3.00 64.44 -18.71
N ARG A 187 -2.72 63.28 -19.30
CA ARG A 187 -3.59 62.66 -20.30
C ARG A 187 -3.75 61.17 -20.12
N ILE A 188 -4.96 60.69 -20.37
CA ILE A 188 -5.26 59.26 -20.51
C ILE A 188 -5.70 58.99 -21.94
N ASN A 189 -5.01 58.05 -22.59
CA ASN A 189 -5.28 57.62 -23.95
C ASN A 189 -5.83 56.19 -23.93
N LEU A 190 -6.94 55.98 -24.64
CA LEU A 190 -7.54 54.67 -24.91
C LEU A 190 -7.01 54.14 -26.25
N TRP A 191 -6.56 52.89 -26.21
CA TRP A 191 -5.97 52.17 -27.33
C TRP A 191 -6.74 50.91 -27.63
N ASN A 192 -6.68 50.49 -28.89
CA ASN A 192 -7.13 49.16 -29.31
C ASN A 192 -5.90 48.31 -29.66
N PHE A 193 -5.81 47.08 -29.17
CA PHE A 193 -4.68 46.18 -29.46
C PHE A 193 -4.46 45.94 -30.97
N GLY A 194 -5.53 46.05 -31.76
CA GLY A 194 -5.59 45.96 -33.21
C GLY A 194 -4.94 47.13 -33.96
N ILE A 195 -4.87 48.33 -33.38
CA ILE A 195 -4.51 49.56 -34.08
C ILE A 195 -3.33 50.24 -33.38
N SER A 196 -2.16 50.28 -34.02
CA SER A 196 -0.94 50.84 -33.39
C SER A 196 -0.70 52.32 -33.66
N HIS A 197 -1.35 52.92 -34.66
CA HIS A 197 -1.05 54.27 -35.13
C HIS A 197 -2.09 55.32 -34.70
N GLN A 198 -3.12 54.91 -33.94
CA GLN A 198 -4.19 55.79 -33.47
C GLN A 198 -4.50 55.50 -32.00
N SER A 199 -4.74 56.57 -31.24
CA SER A 199 -5.20 56.53 -29.85
C SER A 199 -6.31 57.55 -29.66
N PHE A 200 -7.27 57.25 -28.80
CA PHE A 200 -8.32 58.20 -28.41
C PHE A 200 -7.97 58.82 -27.08
N ASN A 201 -7.78 60.14 -27.04
CA ASN A 201 -7.61 60.83 -25.77
C ASN A 201 -8.98 60.93 -25.07
N ILE A 202 -9.10 60.33 -23.88
CA ILE A 202 -10.36 60.25 -23.13
C ILE A 202 -10.38 61.15 -21.89
N VAL A 203 -9.21 61.57 -21.39
CA VAL A 203 -9.05 62.54 -20.31
C VAL A 203 -7.88 63.46 -20.68
N ASP A 204 -8.10 64.77 -20.64
CA ASP A 204 -7.05 65.80 -20.76
C ASP A 204 -7.24 66.85 -19.65
N ILE A 205 -6.40 66.80 -18.62
CA ILE A 205 -6.43 67.79 -17.53
C ILE A 205 -5.46 68.96 -17.79
N LYS A 206 -4.91 69.07 -19.00
CA LYS A 206 -3.98 70.14 -19.36
C LYS A 206 -4.66 71.51 -19.24
N PRO A 207 -4.15 72.41 -18.37
CA PRO A 207 -4.70 73.76 -18.27
C PRO A 207 -4.38 74.59 -19.52
N ALA A 208 -5.16 75.66 -19.75
CA ALA A 208 -4.92 76.59 -20.86
C ALA A 208 -3.56 77.29 -20.73
N ASN A 209 -3.10 77.56 -19.49
CA ASN A 209 -1.77 78.04 -19.16
C ASN A 209 -1.04 77.00 -18.29
N MET A 210 0.17 76.59 -18.69
CA MET A 210 0.97 75.60 -17.94
C MET A 210 1.44 76.10 -16.57
N GLU A 211 1.48 77.42 -16.34
CA GLU A 211 1.79 77.99 -15.02
C GLU A 211 0.68 77.76 -13.99
N GLU A 212 -0.55 77.48 -14.43
CA GLU A 212 -1.71 77.18 -13.57
C GLU A 212 -1.86 75.67 -13.28
N LEU A 213 -0.83 74.88 -13.57
CA LEU A 213 -0.85 73.44 -13.32
C LEU A 213 -0.86 73.16 -11.82
N THR A 214 -1.99 72.65 -11.32
CA THR A 214 -2.15 72.31 -9.90
C THR A 214 -2.32 70.82 -9.63
N GLU A 215 -2.68 70.03 -10.64
CA GLU A 215 -3.02 68.61 -10.51
C GLU A 215 -2.36 67.82 -11.63
N VAL A 216 -1.79 66.66 -11.27
CA VAL A 216 -1.14 65.72 -12.20
C VAL A 216 -1.72 64.32 -11.94
N ILE A 217 -1.93 63.54 -13.01
CA ILE A 217 -2.38 62.15 -12.95
C ILE A 217 -1.21 61.28 -12.50
N THR A 218 -1.40 60.46 -11.48
CA THR A 218 -0.32 59.64 -10.90
C THR A 218 -0.42 58.16 -11.27
N ALA A 219 -1.64 57.62 -11.37
CA ALA A 219 -1.90 56.24 -11.77
C ALA A 219 -3.32 56.13 -12.35
N ALA A 220 -3.52 55.15 -13.25
CA ALA A 220 -4.83 54.85 -13.84
C ALA A 220 -5.03 53.32 -13.96
N GLU A 221 -6.23 52.84 -13.67
CA GLU A 221 -6.57 51.41 -13.76
C GLU A 221 -8.01 51.17 -14.21
N PHE A 222 -8.21 50.16 -15.07
CA PHE A 222 -9.52 49.64 -15.44
C PHE A 222 -10.13 48.77 -14.35
N HIS A 223 -11.46 48.75 -14.27
CA HIS A 223 -12.17 47.83 -13.40
C HIS A 223 -12.02 46.39 -13.92
N PRO A 224 -11.67 45.40 -13.05
CA PRO A 224 -11.33 44.05 -13.49
C PRO A 224 -12.48 43.30 -14.17
N GLN A 225 -13.72 43.64 -13.84
CA GLN A 225 -14.93 43.01 -14.39
C GLN A 225 -15.73 43.89 -15.36
N HIS A 226 -15.65 45.22 -15.26
CA HIS A 226 -16.55 46.14 -15.94
C HIS A 226 -15.78 46.93 -16.99
N CYS A 227 -15.98 46.61 -18.26
CA CYS A 227 -15.18 47.16 -19.35
C CYS A 227 -15.39 48.66 -19.62
N ASN A 228 -16.41 49.25 -18.98
CA ASN A 228 -16.78 50.65 -19.12
C ASN A 228 -16.29 51.54 -17.96
N LEU A 229 -15.78 50.94 -16.87
CA LEU A 229 -15.36 51.69 -15.68
C LEU A 229 -13.84 51.70 -15.57
N PHE A 230 -13.27 52.88 -15.31
CA PHE A 230 -11.87 53.03 -14.94
C PHE A 230 -11.71 54.16 -13.93
N MET A 231 -10.63 54.12 -13.15
CA MET A 231 -10.29 55.19 -12.23
C MET A 231 -8.90 55.74 -12.52
N TYR A 232 -8.67 56.98 -12.12
CA TYR A 232 -7.33 57.54 -12.04
C TYR A 232 -7.16 58.36 -10.76
N SER A 233 -5.94 58.39 -10.25
CA SER A 233 -5.55 59.17 -9.07
C SER A 233 -4.77 60.42 -9.46
N SER A 234 -4.73 61.38 -8.55
CA SER A 234 -3.99 62.62 -8.74
C SER A 234 -2.97 62.92 -7.63
N SER A 235 -2.08 63.85 -7.94
CA SER A 235 -1.12 64.43 -6.98
C SER A 235 -1.77 65.19 -5.83
N LYS A 236 -3.07 65.52 -5.91
CA LYS A 236 -3.83 66.17 -4.82
C LYS A 236 -4.48 65.20 -3.84
N GLY A 237 -4.19 63.90 -3.94
CA GLY A 237 -4.79 62.89 -3.08
C GLY A 237 -6.25 62.57 -3.41
N THR A 238 -6.67 62.82 -4.66
CA THR A 238 -8.02 62.51 -5.13
C THR A 238 -8.02 61.30 -6.05
N ILE A 239 -9.08 60.49 -5.99
CA ILE A 239 -9.33 59.38 -6.92
C ILE A 239 -10.63 59.70 -7.66
N LYS A 240 -10.60 59.65 -8.98
CA LYS A 240 -11.73 59.93 -9.86
C LYS A 240 -12.13 58.65 -10.58
N LEU A 241 -13.37 58.20 -10.37
CA LEU A 241 -13.95 57.05 -11.07
C LEU A 241 -14.80 57.55 -12.24
N ASN A 242 -14.55 57.02 -13.43
CA ASN A 242 -15.21 57.41 -14.68
C ASN A 242 -16.00 56.25 -15.30
N ASP A 243 -17.12 56.56 -15.95
CA ASP A 243 -17.91 55.61 -16.73
C ASP A 243 -17.96 56.05 -18.20
N LEU A 244 -17.35 55.26 -19.08
CA LEU A 244 -17.29 55.49 -20.52
C LEU A 244 -18.68 55.52 -21.19
N ARG A 245 -19.73 55.01 -20.52
CA ARG A 245 -21.11 55.08 -21.01
C ARG A 245 -21.75 56.45 -20.77
N ALA A 246 -21.30 57.19 -19.75
CA ALA A 246 -21.86 58.49 -19.41
C ALA A 246 -21.38 59.57 -20.39
N ALA A 247 -20.09 59.55 -20.73
CA ALA A 247 -19.50 60.43 -21.73
C ALA A 247 -18.28 59.76 -22.39
N SER A 248 -18.14 59.92 -23.71
CA SER A 248 -16.97 59.41 -24.45
C SER A 248 -15.69 60.17 -24.13
N LEU A 249 -15.81 61.46 -23.82
CA LEU A 249 -14.77 62.28 -23.19
C LEU A 249 -15.08 62.32 -21.70
N CYS A 250 -14.24 61.68 -20.88
CA CYS A 250 -14.44 61.54 -19.45
C CYS A 250 -13.92 62.75 -18.67
N ASP A 251 -14.23 63.96 -19.15
CA ASP A 251 -13.80 65.23 -18.53
C ASP A 251 -14.50 65.46 -17.16
N GLN A 252 -15.68 64.86 -16.99
CA GLN A 252 -16.40 64.81 -15.72
C GLN A 252 -16.31 63.41 -15.11
N HIS A 253 -16.04 63.35 -13.80
CA HIS A 253 -15.98 62.11 -13.06
C HIS A 253 -17.37 61.68 -12.58
N SER A 254 -17.61 60.37 -12.53
CA SER A 254 -18.83 59.81 -11.96
C SER A 254 -18.84 59.86 -10.44
N LYS A 255 -17.70 59.54 -9.80
CA LYS A 255 -17.50 59.61 -8.35
C LYS A 255 -16.12 60.18 -8.03
N LEU A 256 -16.02 60.90 -6.91
CA LEU A 256 -14.78 61.50 -6.41
C LEU A 256 -14.53 61.00 -4.98
N TYR A 257 -13.41 60.31 -4.78
CA TYR A 257 -12.97 59.88 -3.45
C TYR A 257 -11.91 60.85 -2.97
N GLN A 258 -12.24 61.58 -1.91
CA GLN A 258 -11.34 62.56 -1.30
C GLN A 258 -11.63 62.65 0.19
N VAL A 259 -10.57 62.72 1.00
CA VAL A 259 -10.70 63.04 2.43
C VAL A 259 -10.65 64.57 2.57
N PRO A 260 -11.67 65.23 3.15
CA PRO A 260 -11.60 66.66 3.41
C PRO A 260 -10.53 66.94 4.47
N GLU A 261 -9.53 67.75 4.12
CA GLU A 261 -8.47 68.18 5.04
C GLU A 261 -8.89 69.42 5.84
N ASP A 262 -8.59 69.42 7.14
CA ASP A 262 -8.73 70.60 7.98
C ASP A 262 -7.70 71.68 7.58
N PRO A 263 -8.13 72.92 7.26
CA PRO A 263 -7.21 74.00 6.88
C PRO A 263 -6.14 74.33 7.93
N SER A 264 -6.38 73.98 9.20
CA SER A 264 -5.44 74.18 10.30
C SER A 264 -4.27 73.18 10.31
N GLN A 265 -4.40 72.05 9.61
CA GLN A 265 -3.36 71.01 9.52
C GLN A 265 -2.55 71.07 8.21
N LYS A 266 -2.83 72.04 7.33
CA LYS A 266 -2.08 72.23 6.09
C LYS A 266 -0.68 72.77 6.38
N SER A 267 0.32 71.91 6.13
CA SER A 267 1.74 72.25 6.07
C SER A 267 2.20 72.39 4.62
N PHE A 268 3.39 72.96 4.38
CA PHE A 268 4.00 72.98 3.05
C PHE A 268 4.09 71.57 2.43
N PHE A 269 4.42 70.56 3.25
CA PHE A 269 4.57 69.18 2.80
C PHE A 269 3.23 68.45 2.59
N SER A 270 2.11 69.02 3.03
CA SER A 270 0.80 68.34 2.97
C SER A 270 0.38 67.99 1.54
N GLU A 271 0.63 68.86 0.57
CA GLU A 271 0.31 68.58 -0.84
C GLU A 271 1.24 67.51 -1.45
N ILE A 272 2.51 67.47 -1.02
CA ILE A 272 3.50 66.50 -1.51
C ILE A 272 3.16 65.09 -0.98
N ILE A 273 2.91 64.97 0.33
CA ILE A 273 2.61 63.67 0.96
C ILE A 273 1.20 63.14 0.61
N ALA A 274 0.27 64.03 0.23
CA ALA A 274 -1.07 63.65 -0.21
C ALA A 274 -1.07 63.03 -1.62
N SER A 275 0.01 63.18 -2.40
CA SER A 275 0.13 62.59 -3.72
C SER A 275 0.01 61.07 -3.64
N ILE A 276 -0.97 60.52 -4.37
CA ILE A 276 -1.18 59.06 -4.44
C ILE A 276 -0.12 58.46 -5.36
N SER A 277 0.62 57.49 -4.84
CA SER A 277 1.69 56.78 -5.54
C SER A 277 1.16 55.69 -6.47
N ASP A 278 0.19 54.91 -6.01
CA ASP A 278 -0.44 53.83 -6.77
C ASP A 278 -1.88 53.59 -6.31
N ILE A 279 -2.69 53.03 -7.21
CA ILE A 279 -4.08 52.62 -6.94
C ILE A 279 -4.35 51.24 -7.51
N LYS A 280 -5.12 50.43 -6.78
CA LYS A 280 -5.56 49.10 -7.22
C LYS A 280 -7.03 48.82 -6.96
N PHE A 281 -7.71 48.18 -7.91
CA PHE A 281 -8.96 47.48 -7.63
C PHE A 281 -8.70 46.14 -6.93
N SER A 282 -9.60 45.74 -6.04
CA SER A 282 -9.68 44.36 -5.58
C SER A 282 -10.11 43.44 -6.73
N ASN A 283 -9.81 42.14 -6.65
CA ASN A 283 -10.12 41.18 -7.72
C ASN A 283 -11.64 41.08 -8.01
N ASP A 284 -12.49 41.30 -7.01
CA ASP A 284 -13.95 41.38 -7.15
C ASP A 284 -14.45 42.75 -7.65
N GLY A 285 -13.57 43.75 -7.73
CA GLY A 285 -13.87 45.13 -8.14
C GLY A 285 -14.60 45.96 -7.10
N ARG A 286 -14.83 45.45 -5.89
CA ARG A 286 -15.63 46.14 -4.86
C ARG A 286 -14.85 47.22 -4.12
N TYR A 287 -13.55 46.99 -3.88
CA TYR A 287 -12.70 47.87 -3.08
C TYR A 287 -11.63 48.54 -3.94
N ILE A 288 -11.26 49.75 -3.55
CA ILE A 288 -10.15 50.51 -4.12
C ILE A 288 -9.07 50.65 -3.04
N LEU A 289 -7.87 50.19 -3.33
CA LEU A 289 -6.67 50.43 -2.54
C LEU A 289 -5.95 51.65 -3.10
N ALA A 290 -5.57 52.58 -2.23
CA ALA A 290 -4.80 53.76 -2.60
C ALA A 290 -3.66 53.99 -1.61
N ARG A 291 -2.45 54.17 -2.13
CA ARG A 291 -1.27 54.44 -1.31
C ARG A 291 -0.84 55.89 -1.48
N ASP A 292 -0.94 56.69 -0.42
CA ASP A 292 -0.23 57.96 -0.33
C ASP A 292 1.11 57.77 0.41
N TYR A 293 1.90 58.83 0.59
CA TYR A 293 3.25 58.67 1.15
C TYR A 293 3.21 58.07 2.57
N LEU A 294 2.30 58.55 3.43
CA LEU A 294 2.24 58.15 4.84
C LEU A 294 1.31 56.96 5.13
N THR A 295 0.26 56.79 4.34
CA THR A 295 -0.88 55.93 4.65
C THR A 295 -1.33 55.08 3.46
N LEU A 296 -1.94 53.95 3.79
CA LEU A 296 -2.63 53.05 2.87
C LEU A 296 -4.14 53.12 3.17
N LYS A 297 -4.95 53.50 2.19
CA LYS A 297 -6.39 53.73 2.32
C LYS A 297 -7.17 52.72 1.49
N ILE A 298 -8.17 52.09 2.10
CA ILE A 298 -9.11 51.19 1.43
C ILE A 298 -10.46 51.88 1.34
N TRP A 299 -10.99 52.01 0.13
CA TRP A 299 -12.30 52.60 -0.16
C TRP A 299 -13.24 51.53 -0.69
N ASP A 300 -14.55 51.65 -0.41
CA ASP A 300 -15.58 50.87 -1.11
C ASP A 300 -16.02 51.68 -2.32
N VAL A 301 -16.11 51.07 -3.50
CA VAL A 301 -16.53 51.75 -4.74
C VAL A 301 -17.92 52.41 -4.56
N ASN A 302 -18.74 51.91 -3.65
CA ASN A 302 -20.06 52.47 -3.35
C ASN A 302 -20.06 53.56 -2.27
N MET A 303 -18.95 53.79 -1.56
CA MET A 303 -18.81 54.79 -0.49
C MET A 303 -17.67 55.78 -0.79
N ASP A 304 -18.03 56.96 -1.28
CA ASP A 304 -17.13 58.04 -1.69
C ASP A 304 -16.81 59.06 -0.58
N ASN A 305 -17.67 59.17 0.44
CA ASN A 305 -17.52 60.17 1.51
C ASN A 305 -16.32 59.94 2.45
N LYS A 306 -15.87 58.69 2.65
CA LYS A 306 -14.75 58.35 3.54
C LYS A 306 -14.17 56.96 3.22
N PRO A 307 -12.88 56.72 3.51
CA PRO A 307 -12.30 55.39 3.39
C PRO A 307 -12.93 54.43 4.42
N VAL A 308 -12.98 53.15 4.08
CA VAL A 308 -13.40 52.05 4.95
C VAL A 308 -12.36 51.84 6.06
N THR A 309 -11.09 51.77 5.67
CA THR A 309 -9.95 51.66 6.58
C THR A 309 -8.79 52.55 6.13
N THR A 310 -8.03 53.08 7.09
CA THR A 310 -6.83 53.87 6.85
C THR A 310 -5.72 53.33 7.74
N ILE A 311 -4.64 52.89 7.12
CA ILE A 311 -3.51 52.21 7.76
C ILE A 311 -2.30 53.14 7.70
N ASN A 312 -1.68 53.39 8.85
CA ASN A 312 -0.54 54.30 8.98
C ASN A 312 0.77 53.53 8.78
N VAL A 313 1.43 53.70 7.64
CA VAL A 313 2.64 52.94 7.29
C VAL A 313 3.91 53.74 7.63
N HIS A 314 4.01 54.98 7.16
CA HIS A 314 5.18 55.84 7.34
C HIS A 314 4.96 56.99 8.33
N GLU A 315 3.97 56.89 9.22
CA GLU A 315 3.66 57.97 10.17
C GLU A 315 4.86 58.35 11.06
N HIS A 316 5.75 57.40 11.34
CA HIS A 316 7.00 57.63 12.06
C HIS A 316 8.00 58.57 11.32
N LEU A 317 7.88 58.72 10.01
CA LEU A 317 8.70 59.62 9.19
C LEU A 317 8.17 61.06 9.17
N ARG A 318 6.99 61.33 9.74
CA ARG A 318 6.37 62.67 9.74
C ARG A 318 7.27 63.75 10.34
N ASN A 319 8.09 63.42 11.34
CA ASN A 319 9.04 64.36 11.96
C ASN A 319 10.31 64.58 11.13
N ARG A 320 10.55 63.79 10.08
CA ARG A 320 11.74 63.83 9.21
C ARG A 320 11.43 64.26 7.76
N LEU A 321 10.27 64.86 7.52
CA LEU A 321 9.86 65.27 6.18
C LEU A 321 10.84 66.27 5.53
N CYS A 322 11.48 67.14 6.33
CA CYS A 322 12.52 68.05 5.83
C CYS A 322 13.75 67.27 5.30
N ASP A 323 14.27 66.31 6.08
CA ASP A 323 15.44 65.50 5.68
C ASP A 323 15.13 64.63 4.45
N LEU A 324 13.89 64.13 4.34
CA LEU A 324 13.42 63.36 3.19
C LEU A 324 13.30 64.21 1.93
N TYR A 325 12.92 65.48 2.08
CA TYR A 325 12.84 66.43 0.97
C TYR A 325 14.23 66.82 0.45
N GLU A 326 15.21 67.02 1.34
CA GLU A 326 16.59 67.33 0.94
C GLU A 326 17.30 66.19 0.18
N ASN A 327 16.90 64.94 0.42
CA ASN A 327 17.46 63.74 -0.24
C ASN A 327 16.58 63.21 -1.40
N ASP A 328 15.58 63.96 -1.85
CA ASP A 328 14.58 63.57 -2.87
C ASP A 328 13.76 62.29 -2.55
N CYS A 329 13.94 61.68 -1.38
CA CYS A 329 13.26 60.45 -0.95
C CYS A 329 11.77 60.67 -0.73
N ILE A 330 11.33 61.91 -0.44
CA ILE A 330 9.90 62.23 -0.31
C ILE A 330 9.10 62.01 -1.61
N PHE A 331 9.78 61.91 -2.77
CA PHE A 331 9.16 61.67 -4.07
C PHE A 331 9.12 60.17 -4.46
N ASP A 332 9.58 59.28 -3.58
CA ASP A 332 9.54 57.84 -3.80
C ASP A 332 8.08 57.33 -3.84
N LYS A 333 7.73 56.63 -4.94
CA LYS A 333 6.39 56.07 -5.19
C LYS A 333 6.30 54.57 -4.86
N PHE A 334 5.78 54.24 -3.67
CA PHE A 334 5.62 52.86 -3.23
C PHE A 334 4.36 52.21 -3.82
N GLU A 335 4.50 51.09 -4.52
CA GLU A 335 3.35 50.35 -5.06
C GLU A 335 2.55 49.65 -3.94
N CYS A 336 1.30 49.31 -4.26
CA CYS A 336 0.42 48.55 -3.38
C CYS A 336 -0.38 47.49 -4.15
N THR A 337 -0.69 46.37 -3.51
CA THR A 337 -1.44 45.27 -4.14
C THR A 337 -2.38 44.58 -3.16
N PHE A 338 -3.48 44.03 -3.67
CA PHE A 338 -4.36 43.12 -2.93
C PHE A 338 -3.82 41.69 -2.98
N SER A 339 -4.13 40.89 -1.96
CA SER A 339 -4.00 39.45 -2.01
C SER A 339 -4.98 38.82 -3.00
N GLY A 340 -4.68 37.62 -3.48
CA GLY A 340 -5.51 36.89 -4.43
C GLY A 340 -6.96 36.67 -3.95
N ASP A 341 -7.14 36.46 -2.64
CA ASP A 341 -8.43 36.29 -1.96
C ASP A 341 -9.07 37.62 -1.50
N GLY A 342 -8.36 38.74 -1.64
CA GLY A 342 -8.82 40.07 -1.26
C GLY A 342 -8.88 40.34 0.25
N GLN A 343 -8.33 39.46 1.10
CA GLN A 343 -8.36 39.63 2.56
C GLN A 343 -7.16 40.40 3.12
N SER A 344 -6.04 40.45 2.39
CA SER A 344 -4.83 41.15 2.80
C SER A 344 -4.38 42.14 1.74
N VAL A 345 -3.59 43.14 2.15
CA VAL A 345 -2.99 44.15 1.29
C VAL A 345 -1.50 44.27 1.59
N MET A 346 -0.71 44.53 0.56
CA MET A 346 0.75 44.64 0.66
C MET A 346 1.25 45.98 0.15
N THR A 347 2.30 46.51 0.78
CA THR A 347 3.00 47.71 0.33
C THR A 347 4.46 47.73 0.82
N GLY A 348 5.35 48.34 0.03
CA GLY A 348 6.78 48.45 0.34
C GLY A 348 7.14 49.58 1.32
N SER A 349 8.38 49.56 1.78
CA SER A 349 8.97 50.55 2.70
C SER A 349 10.50 50.68 2.50
N TYR A 350 11.14 51.52 3.31
CA TYR A 350 12.59 51.66 3.41
C TYR A 350 13.23 50.48 4.19
N ASP A 351 14.56 50.42 4.28
CA ASP A 351 15.35 49.33 4.89
C ASP A 351 15.15 47.94 4.22
N ASN A 352 14.69 47.91 2.96
CA ASN A 352 14.20 46.70 2.27
C ASN A 352 13.09 45.98 3.05
N ASP A 353 12.26 46.71 3.79
CA ASP A 353 11.09 46.17 4.46
C ASP A 353 9.84 46.29 3.58
N PHE A 354 8.94 45.32 3.67
CA PHE A 354 7.59 45.40 3.14
C PHE A 354 6.58 44.93 4.18
N HIS A 355 5.39 45.49 4.13
CA HIS A 355 4.33 45.28 5.09
C HIS A 355 3.15 44.58 4.43
N ILE A 356 2.63 43.56 5.11
CA ILE A 356 1.37 42.91 4.78
C ILE A 356 0.38 43.21 5.89
N TYR A 357 -0.72 43.86 5.53
CA TYR A 357 -1.81 44.20 6.43
C TYR A 357 -3.06 43.38 6.09
N ASP A 358 -3.83 43.01 7.11
CA ASP A 358 -5.23 42.61 6.90
C ASP A 358 -6.06 43.84 6.46
N VAL A 359 -7.12 43.63 5.67
CA VAL A 359 -8.02 44.70 5.21
C VAL A 359 -8.63 45.49 6.37
N GLU A 360 -8.81 44.86 7.53
CA GLU A 360 -9.26 45.51 8.77
C GLU A 360 -8.17 46.37 9.46
N GLY A 361 -6.91 46.29 9.03
CA GLY A 361 -5.78 47.04 9.59
C GLY A 361 -5.32 46.59 10.98
N LYS A 362 -5.76 45.41 11.44
CA LYS A 362 -5.47 44.91 12.81
C LYS A 362 -4.12 44.21 12.95
N THR A 363 -3.63 43.60 11.87
CA THR A 363 -2.39 42.84 11.84
C THR A 363 -1.40 43.52 10.89
N ASP A 364 -0.16 43.68 11.33
CA ASP A 364 0.98 44.13 10.51
C ASP A 364 2.04 43.04 10.54
N ILE A 365 2.30 42.44 9.38
CA ILE A 365 3.38 41.49 9.17
C ILE A 365 4.48 42.22 8.38
N THR A 366 5.56 42.58 9.07
CA THR A 366 6.74 43.19 8.45
C THR A 366 7.77 42.12 8.09
N LEU A 367 8.17 42.09 6.82
CA LEU A 367 9.18 41.17 6.28
C LEU A 367 10.30 41.96 5.62
N GLN A 368 11.54 41.47 5.71
CA GLN A 368 12.74 42.14 5.19
C GLN A 368 13.35 41.33 4.03
N ALA A 369 13.50 41.96 2.87
CA ALA A 369 14.12 41.37 1.67
C ALA A 369 15.63 41.70 1.60
N ASP A 370 16.40 41.11 2.52
CA ASP A 370 17.87 41.24 2.53
C ASP A 370 18.53 39.86 2.64
N LYS A 371 19.86 39.79 2.47
CA LYS A 371 20.62 38.55 2.49
C LYS A 371 20.52 37.76 3.81
N SER A 372 20.04 38.39 4.89
CA SER A 372 19.66 37.72 6.15
C SER A 372 18.58 36.63 5.94
N ALA A 373 17.69 36.81 4.97
CA ALA A 373 16.71 35.81 4.54
C ALA A 373 17.38 34.51 4.03
N PHE A 374 18.59 34.59 3.43
CA PHE A 374 19.35 33.39 3.03
C PHE A 374 19.91 32.60 4.22
N ARG A 375 20.30 33.27 5.33
CA ARG A 375 20.83 32.59 6.53
C ARG A 375 19.75 31.77 7.24
N ALA A 376 18.50 32.22 7.21
CA ALA A 376 17.34 31.49 7.74
C ALA A 376 17.08 30.15 7.03
N ARG A 377 17.48 30.01 5.75
CA ARG A 377 17.37 28.74 4.99
C ARG A 377 18.52 27.76 5.26
N ARG A 378 19.71 28.24 5.67
CA ARG A 378 20.93 27.43 5.79
C ARG A 378 21.09 26.76 7.17
N LEU A 379 20.52 27.35 8.21
CA LEU A 379 20.30 26.65 9.47
C LEU A 379 18.92 26.00 9.39
N ASN A 380 18.85 24.66 9.29
CA ASN A 380 17.65 23.85 9.57
C ASN A 380 17.19 23.99 11.04
N SER A 381 17.28 25.18 11.63
CA SER A 381 16.70 25.47 12.93
C SER A 381 15.31 26.01 12.68
N SER A 382 14.31 25.34 13.25
CA SER A 382 12.95 25.83 13.49
C SER A 382 12.94 27.04 14.44
N LYS A 383 13.87 28.00 14.28
CA LYS A 383 13.80 29.30 14.92
C LYS A 383 12.86 30.16 14.08
N ARG A 384 11.64 30.30 14.60
CA ARG A 384 10.64 31.31 14.24
C ARG A 384 11.34 32.56 13.71
N LEU A 385 11.02 32.99 12.49
CA LEU A 385 11.25 34.39 12.10
C LEU A 385 10.30 35.20 13.00
N SER A 386 10.83 35.66 14.13
CA SER A 386 10.06 36.40 15.11
C SER A 386 9.50 37.65 14.44
N ARG A 387 8.17 37.80 14.50
CA ARG A 387 7.47 39.08 14.57
C ARG A 387 8.37 40.06 15.35
N LYS A 388 9.08 40.95 14.65
CA LYS A 388 9.80 42.02 15.34
C LYS A 388 8.71 42.79 16.10
N PRO A 389 8.77 42.93 17.44
CA PRO A 389 7.89 43.89 18.09
C PRO A 389 8.14 45.24 17.41
N ALA A 390 7.07 45.99 17.16
CA ALA A 390 7.16 47.37 16.70
C ALA A 390 8.29 48.04 17.48
N ARG A 391 9.34 48.51 16.78
CA ARG A 391 10.54 49.11 17.39
C ARG A 391 10.09 50.13 18.43
N SER A 392 10.18 49.76 19.70
CA SER A 392 9.94 50.65 20.83
C SER A 392 11.14 51.59 20.95
N ASP A 393 10.97 52.86 20.57
CA ASP A 393 11.68 54.09 20.97
C ASP A 393 13.22 54.12 21.15
N PHE A 394 13.97 53.05 20.93
CA PHE A 394 15.41 52.99 21.12
C PHE A 394 16.09 52.44 19.85
N GLY A 395 16.42 53.34 18.93
CA GLY A 395 17.20 53.05 17.72
C GLY A 395 16.67 53.66 16.42
N MET A 396 16.08 54.86 16.47
CA MET A 396 15.52 55.56 15.30
C MET A 396 16.58 56.25 14.42
N ASP A 397 17.87 56.25 14.77
CA ASP A 397 18.83 57.23 14.20
C ASP A 397 19.51 56.84 12.88
N PHE A 398 19.28 55.66 12.32
CA PHE A 398 19.83 55.28 11.01
C PHE A 398 18.82 54.42 10.22
N ILE A 399 17.99 55.07 9.40
CA ILE A 399 17.21 54.43 8.32
C ILE A 399 18.04 54.58 7.05
N ASP A 400 18.26 53.49 6.30
CA ASP A 400 19.00 53.51 5.05
C ASP A 400 18.06 53.77 3.87
N TYR A 401 17.94 55.03 3.47
CA TYR A 401 17.05 55.45 2.37
C TYR A 401 17.49 54.92 1.00
N SER A 402 18.72 54.40 0.86
CA SER A 402 19.17 53.75 -0.38
C SER A 402 18.56 52.36 -0.59
N LYS A 403 18.12 51.71 0.50
CA LYS A 403 17.48 50.40 0.50
C LYS A 403 15.97 50.57 0.58
N LYS A 404 15.27 50.34 -0.53
CA LYS A 404 13.83 50.52 -0.62
C LYS A 404 13.19 49.46 -1.51
N ILE A 405 11.99 49.03 -1.12
CA ILE A 405 11.12 48.17 -1.92
C ILE A 405 10.05 49.05 -2.53
N MET A 406 10.19 49.34 -3.82
CA MET A 406 9.23 50.17 -4.56
C MET A 406 8.25 49.35 -5.37
N HIS A 407 8.73 48.23 -5.93
CA HIS A 407 7.98 47.38 -6.85
C HIS A 407 7.70 46.02 -6.23
N SER A 408 6.41 45.65 -6.19
CA SER A 408 5.97 44.39 -5.59
C SER A 408 4.66 43.93 -6.20
N THR A 409 4.48 42.61 -6.30
CA THR A 409 3.27 42.02 -6.87
C THR A 409 2.88 40.76 -6.09
N TRP A 410 1.58 40.49 -6.05
CA TRP A 410 1.00 39.37 -5.31
C TRP A 410 0.46 38.33 -6.29
N HIS A 411 0.67 37.04 -5.99
CA HIS A 411 0.18 35.95 -6.84
C HIS A 411 -1.36 35.87 -6.87
N PRO A 412 -2.02 35.85 -8.04
CA PRO A 412 -3.48 35.96 -8.14
C PRO A 412 -4.31 34.92 -7.36
N HIS A 413 -3.74 33.73 -7.10
CA HIS A 413 -4.44 32.61 -6.48
C HIS A 413 -3.79 32.05 -5.20
N GLU A 414 -2.59 32.48 -4.85
CA GLU A 414 -1.81 31.87 -3.75
C GLU A 414 -1.25 32.97 -2.85
N ASN A 415 -0.96 32.65 -1.60
CA ASN A 415 -0.29 33.56 -0.67
C ASN A 415 1.23 33.54 -0.90
N THR A 416 1.61 33.99 -2.10
CA THR A 416 2.99 34.13 -2.56
C THR A 416 3.17 35.56 -3.08
N VAL A 417 4.24 36.22 -2.67
CA VAL A 417 4.57 37.59 -3.08
C VAL A 417 5.95 37.64 -3.72
N ALA A 418 6.05 38.45 -4.78
CA ALA A 418 7.30 38.74 -5.46
C ALA A 418 7.67 40.21 -5.24
N VAL A 419 8.90 40.44 -4.80
CA VAL A 419 9.37 41.74 -4.33
C VAL A 419 10.72 42.05 -4.94
N ALA A 420 10.85 43.21 -5.59
CA ALA A 420 12.12 43.68 -6.12
C ALA A 420 12.87 44.51 -5.07
N ALA A 421 14.12 44.15 -4.82
CA ALA A 421 15.05 44.96 -4.05
C ALA A 421 16.35 45.10 -4.87
N THR A 422 16.62 46.31 -5.37
CA THR A 422 17.74 46.62 -6.26
C THR A 422 17.73 45.76 -7.54
N ASN A 423 18.75 44.92 -7.79
CA ASN A 423 18.82 43.98 -8.91
C ASN A 423 18.35 42.56 -8.55
N ASN A 424 17.79 42.36 -7.35
CA ASN A 424 17.38 41.05 -6.85
C ASN A 424 15.85 40.96 -6.75
N LEU A 425 15.29 39.86 -7.26
CA LEU A 425 13.89 39.50 -7.12
C LEU A 425 13.74 38.46 -6.01
N PHE A 426 13.05 38.81 -4.92
CA PHE A 426 12.77 37.93 -3.79
C PHE A 426 11.35 37.38 -3.89
N ILE A 427 11.19 36.09 -3.59
CA ILE A 427 9.90 35.41 -3.51
C ILE A 427 9.71 34.93 -2.07
N PHE A 428 8.56 35.29 -1.49
CA PHE A 428 8.10 34.83 -0.19
C PHE A 428 6.78 34.09 -0.37
N ALA A 429 6.62 32.95 0.30
CA ALA A 429 5.39 32.19 0.30
C ALA A 429 4.95 31.87 1.73
N MET A 430 3.66 31.86 1.95
CA MET A 430 3.06 31.41 3.21
C MET A 430 3.24 29.90 3.35
N ALA A 431 3.68 29.45 4.52
CA ALA A 431 3.84 28.03 4.82
C ALA A 431 2.47 27.36 4.88
N GLN A 432 2.12 26.59 3.85
CA GLN A 432 1.04 25.62 3.97
C GLN A 432 1.40 24.63 5.09
N LEU A 433 0.42 24.32 5.97
CA LEU A 433 0.60 23.28 6.99
C LEU A 433 1.14 22.01 6.33
N ASP A 434 2.24 21.50 6.86
CA ASP A 434 2.99 20.36 6.32
C ASP A 434 2.17 19.06 6.53
N THR A 435 1.15 18.85 5.69
CA THR A 435 0.19 17.73 5.75
C THR A 435 0.86 16.36 5.73
N SER A 436 2.10 16.28 5.21
CA SER A 436 2.93 15.08 5.19
C SER A 436 3.19 14.51 6.58
N ASN A 437 3.51 15.36 7.58
CA ASN A 437 3.81 14.90 8.94
C ASN A 437 2.55 14.39 9.66
N GLN A 438 1.40 15.04 9.44
CA GLN A 438 0.12 14.59 9.98
C GLN A 438 -0.34 13.27 9.34
N GLN A 439 -0.17 13.11 8.02
CA GLN A 439 -0.46 11.87 7.33
C GLN A 439 0.45 10.72 7.81
N ALA A 440 1.73 10.98 8.02
CA ALA A 440 2.67 9.99 8.56
C ALA A 440 2.30 9.56 9.99
N LEU A 441 1.93 10.52 10.85
CA LEU A 441 1.43 10.24 12.20
C LEU A 441 0.16 9.40 12.15
N LEU A 442 -0.83 9.78 11.34
CA LEU A 442 -2.09 9.06 11.21
C LEU A 442 -1.88 7.62 10.74
N LYS A 443 -1.02 7.42 9.71
CA LYS A 443 -0.65 6.08 9.22
C LYS A 443 -0.03 5.23 10.33
N THR A 444 0.87 5.81 11.12
CA THR A 444 1.56 5.11 12.22
C THR A 444 0.57 4.72 13.32
N VAL A 445 -0.33 5.62 13.70
CA VAL A 445 -1.38 5.36 14.71
C VAL A 445 -2.34 4.27 14.23
N ILE A 446 -2.82 4.35 12.99
CA ILE A 446 -3.74 3.34 12.42
C ILE A 446 -3.07 1.97 12.39
N LEU A 447 -1.82 1.87 11.92
CA LEU A 447 -1.09 0.59 11.91
C LEU A 447 -0.86 0.03 13.32
N GLY A 448 -0.57 0.90 14.30
CA GLY A 448 -0.48 0.50 15.71
C GLY A 448 -1.80 -0.05 16.26
N LEU A 449 -2.93 0.59 15.93
CA LEU A 449 -4.26 0.11 16.29
C LEU A 449 -4.62 -1.21 15.61
N ILE A 450 -4.29 -1.38 14.32
CA ILE A 450 -4.49 -2.63 13.57
C ILE A 450 -3.69 -3.77 14.21
N ALA A 451 -2.41 -3.53 14.53
CA ALA A 451 -1.58 -4.54 15.21
C ALA A 451 -2.16 -4.91 16.58
N GLY A 452 -2.65 -3.93 17.35
CA GLY A 452 -3.34 -4.15 18.62
C GLY A 452 -4.62 -4.98 18.47
N ALA A 453 -5.45 -4.69 17.46
CA ALA A 453 -6.68 -5.43 17.16
C ALA A 453 -6.40 -6.86 16.66
N ALA A 454 -5.37 -7.03 15.83
CA ALA A 454 -4.94 -8.34 15.34
C ALA A 454 -4.42 -9.24 16.48
N PHE A 455 -3.71 -8.65 17.45
CA PHE A 455 -3.26 -9.36 18.64
C PHE A 455 -4.42 -9.69 19.58
N SER A 456 -5.28 -8.71 19.91
CA SER A 456 -6.35 -8.89 20.90
C SER A 456 -7.45 -9.86 20.46
N SER A 457 -7.80 -9.86 19.17
CA SER A 457 -8.81 -10.79 18.61
C SER A 457 -8.42 -12.26 18.74
N ARG A 458 -7.14 -12.59 18.94
CA ARG A 458 -6.66 -13.98 19.06
C ARG A 458 -6.59 -14.50 20.50
N LEU A 459 -6.88 -13.65 21.50
CA LEU A 459 -6.73 -13.99 22.92
C LEU A 459 -7.97 -14.64 23.55
N PHE A 460 -9.08 -14.79 22.83
CA PHE A 460 -10.33 -15.32 23.39
C PHE A 460 -10.20 -16.69 24.04
N SER A 461 -9.37 -17.59 23.49
CA SER A 461 -9.09 -18.92 24.07
C SER A 461 -8.41 -18.80 25.44
N ILE A 462 -7.39 -17.96 25.54
CA ILE A 462 -6.63 -17.73 26.79
C ILE A 462 -7.49 -17.04 27.85
N VAL A 463 -8.30 -16.05 27.45
CA VAL A 463 -9.13 -15.28 28.39
C VAL A 463 -10.27 -16.13 28.97
N ARG A 464 -10.84 -17.05 28.18
CA ARG A 464 -11.93 -17.93 28.63
C ARG A 464 -11.44 -19.15 29.41
N TYR A 465 -10.28 -19.67 29.04
CA TYR A 465 -9.73 -20.90 29.58
C TYR A 465 -8.37 -20.62 30.25
N GLU A 466 -7.39 -21.46 29.99
CA GLU A 466 -6.03 -21.34 30.49
C GLU A 466 -5.08 -21.09 29.31
N SER A 467 -3.93 -20.46 29.58
CA SER A 467 -2.81 -20.38 28.63
C SER A 467 -2.15 -21.76 28.46
N VAL A 468 -2.76 -22.60 27.64
CA VAL A 468 -2.25 -23.93 27.27
C VAL A 468 -2.18 -24.05 25.75
N ILE A 469 -1.32 -24.95 25.28
CA ILE A 469 -1.23 -25.28 23.87
C ILE A 469 -2.47 -26.07 23.46
N HIS A 470 -3.07 -25.72 22.33
CA HIS A 470 -4.28 -26.34 21.82
C HIS A 470 -3.97 -27.30 20.66
N GLU A 471 -4.97 -28.10 20.26
CA GLU A 471 -4.87 -29.09 19.17
C GLU A 471 -3.86 -30.23 19.42
N PHE A 472 -3.60 -31.04 18.40
CA PHE A 472 -2.74 -32.23 18.47
C PHE A 472 -1.30 -31.91 18.00
N ASP A 473 -1.15 -31.26 16.85
CA ASP A 473 0.13 -30.97 16.19
C ASP A 473 1.09 -30.10 17.03
N PRO A 474 0.62 -29.00 17.67
CA PRO A 474 1.51 -28.09 18.41
C PRO A 474 2.28 -28.72 19.59
N TRP A 475 1.83 -29.86 20.12
CA TRP A 475 2.52 -30.55 21.22
C TRP A 475 3.90 -31.07 20.84
N PHE A 476 4.04 -31.55 19.60
CA PHE A 476 5.35 -31.96 19.08
C PHE A 476 6.28 -30.75 18.95
N ASN A 477 5.78 -29.67 18.33
CA ASN A 477 6.55 -28.43 18.17
C ASN A 477 7.00 -27.89 19.52
N TYR A 478 6.12 -27.86 20.52
CA TYR A 478 6.48 -27.42 21.87
C TYR A 478 7.57 -28.28 22.51
N ARG A 479 7.41 -29.61 22.48
CA ARG A 479 8.41 -30.55 23.03
C ARG A 479 9.77 -30.36 22.35
N THR A 480 9.78 -30.15 21.03
CA THR A 480 11.02 -29.89 20.28
C THR A 480 11.65 -28.54 20.66
N THR A 481 10.85 -27.49 20.87
CA THR A 481 11.34 -26.19 21.34
C THR A 481 11.88 -26.26 22.76
N GLN A 482 11.24 -27.03 23.65
CA GLN A 482 11.76 -27.28 25.00
C GLN A 482 13.13 -27.98 24.95
N MET A 483 13.29 -28.99 24.09
CA MET A 483 14.57 -29.66 23.86
C MET A 483 15.63 -28.68 23.37
N LEU A 484 15.29 -27.83 22.39
CA LEU A 484 16.19 -26.83 21.82
C LEU A 484 16.69 -25.80 22.86
N VAL A 485 15.81 -25.33 23.74
CA VAL A 485 16.15 -24.36 24.80
C VAL A 485 16.98 -25.02 25.90
N LYS A 486 16.70 -26.28 26.24
CA LYS A 486 17.37 -26.99 27.34
C LYS A 486 18.77 -27.49 26.96
N ASP A 487 18.88 -28.17 25.82
CA ASP A 487 20.09 -28.90 25.43
C ASP A 487 20.88 -28.19 24.29
N GLY A 488 20.31 -27.13 23.72
CA GLY A 488 20.95 -26.28 22.72
C GLY A 488 20.76 -26.73 21.26
N PHE A 489 21.23 -25.90 20.33
CA PHE A 489 20.98 -26.08 18.90
C PHE A 489 21.67 -27.30 18.28
N TYR A 490 22.91 -27.60 18.69
CA TYR A 490 23.68 -28.71 18.11
C TYR A 490 23.10 -30.09 18.47
N GLU A 491 22.67 -30.25 19.73
CA GLU A 491 21.98 -31.46 20.19
C GLU A 491 20.62 -31.60 19.52
N PHE A 492 19.86 -30.51 19.40
CA PHE A 492 18.59 -30.50 18.66
C PHE A 492 18.77 -30.92 17.19
N TRP A 493 19.80 -30.40 16.51
CA TRP A 493 20.07 -30.69 15.10
C TRP A 493 20.38 -32.18 14.85
N ASN A 494 21.00 -32.86 15.82
CA ASN A 494 21.33 -34.29 15.75
C ASN A 494 20.40 -35.17 16.59
N TRP A 495 19.26 -34.64 17.03
CA TRP A 495 18.40 -35.32 17.99
C TRP A 495 17.71 -36.55 17.39
N PHE A 496 17.92 -37.70 18.03
CA PHE A 496 17.16 -38.93 17.84
C PHE A 496 16.21 -39.12 19.02
N ASP A 497 14.90 -39.17 18.75
CA ASP A 497 13.87 -39.39 19.75
C ASP A 497 13.50 -40.88 19.82
N PRO A 498 13.94 -41.62 20.85
CA PRO A 498 13.55 -43.02 21.03
C PRO A 498 12.14 -43.17 21.65
N ARG A 499 11.51 -42.07 22.10
CA ARG A 499 10.18 -42.10 22.73
C ARG A 499 9.03 -42.03 21.72
N ALA A 500 9.29 -41.77 20.44
CA ALA A 500 8.29 -41.81 19.39
C ALA A 500 8.59 -42.94 18.41
N TRP A 501 7.57 -43.55 17.82
CA TRP A 501 7.69 -44.67 16.87
C TRP A 501 8.43 -45.89 17.44
N TYR A 502 8.13 -46.34 18.65
CA TYR A 502 8.71 -47.60 19.14
C TYR A 502 8.30 -48.77 18.22
N PRO A 503 9.23 -49.65 17.79
CA PRO A 503 10.66 -49.77 18.16
C PRO A 503 11.66 -49.06 17.21
N LEU A 504 11.19 -48.31 16.21
CA LEU A 504 12.00 -47.66 15.17
C LEU A 504 12.78 -46.44 15.68
N GLY A 505 12.13 -45.59 16.49
CA GLY A 505 12.61 -44.25 16.84
C GLY A 505 12.48 -43.24 15.69
N ARG A 506 12.60 -41.94 16.01
CA ARG A 506 12.51 -40.85 15.02
C ARG A 506 13.72 -39.93 15.07
N VAL A 507 14.41 -39.73 13.93
CA VAL A 507 15.46 -38.73 13.79
C VAL A 507 14.81 -37.35 13.61
N VAL A 508 14.63 -36.60 14.69
CA VAL A 508 13.86 -35.36 14.67
C VAL A 508 14.56 -34.27 13.87
N GLY A 509 15.86 -34.03 14.11
CA GLY A 509 16.60 -32.95 13.44
C GLY A 509 16.62 -33.05 11.90
N GLY A 510 16.52 -34.27 11.35
CA GLY A 510 16.41 -34.51 9.91
C GLY A 510 14.98 -34.61 9.37
N THR A 511 13.97 -34.68 10.24
CA THR A 511 12.55 -34.94 9.87
C THR A 511 11.60 -33.79 10.23
N VAL A 512 12.13 -32.62 10.60
CA VAL A 512 11.35 -31.44 11.00
C VAL A 512 11.85 -30.17 10.32
N TYR A 513 10.94 -29.21 10.16
CA TYR A 513 11.24 -27.83 9.77
C TYR A 513 11.64 -27.03 11.02
N PRO A 514 12.91 -26.59 11.18
CA PRO A 514 13.39 -26.03 12.45
C PRO A 514 13.00 -24.56 12.69
N GLY A 515 12.41 -23.89 11.70
CA GLY A 515 12.21 -22.44 11.70
C GLY A 515 11.34 -21.93 12.84
N LEU A 516 10.23 -22.62 13.15
CA LEU A 516 9.33 -22.24 14.25
C LEU A 516 10.04 -22.31 15.61
N MET A 517 10.74 -23.43 15.87
CA MET A 517 11.41 -23.71 17.13
C MET A 517 12.56 -22.73 17.38
N VAL A 518 13.39 -22.49 16.35
CA VAL A 518 14.52 -21.56 16.41
C VAL A 518 14.03 -20.14 16.70
N THR A 519 12.94 -19.71 16.07
CA THR A 519 12.39 -18.37 16.30
C THR A 519 11.87 -18.19 17.72
N SER A 520 11.15 -19.17 18.26
CA SER A 520 10.72 -19.15 19.67
C SER A 520 11.91 -19.17 20.63
N ALA A 521 12.93 -19.98 20.38
CA ALA A 521 14.13 -20.05 21.21
C ALA A 521 14.93 -18.73 21.18
N ILE A 522 15.05 -18.08 20.01
CA ILE A 522 15.69 -16.76 19.90
C ILE A 522 14.90 -15.72 20.70
N ILE A 523 13.57 -15.67 20.57
CA ILE A 523 12.72 -14.74 21.33
C ILE A 523 12.88 -14.98 22.84
N HIS A 524 12.84 -16.24 23.27
CA HIS A 524 13.06 -16.61 24.67
C HIS A 524 14.44 -16.17 25.18
N ASN A 525 15.50 -16.42 24.42
CA ASN A 525 16.86 -16.04 24.79
C ASN A 525 17.06 -14.51 24.83
N VAL A 526 16.43 -13.77 23.92
CA VAL A 526 16.43 -12.29 23.92
C VAL A 526 15.69 -11.75 25.14
N LEU A 527 14.53 -12.32 25.49
CA LEU A 527 13.78 -11.92 26.70
C LEU A 527 14.57 -12.21 27.98
N HIS A 528 15.22 -13.37 28.07
CA HIS A 528 16.11 -13.71 29.17
C HIS A 528 17.33 -12.78 29.24
N PHE A 529 17.92 -12.41 28.10
CA PHE A 529 19.01 -11.43 28.02
C PHE A 529 18.57 -10.05 28.53
N LEU A 530 17.31 -9.67 28.27
CA LEU A 530 16.69 -8.44 28.79
C LEU A 530 16.21 -8.55 30.25
N HIS A 531 16.51 -9.66 30.95
CA HIS A 531 16.08 -9.94 32.33
C HIS A 531 14.56 -10.03 32.54
N PHE A 532 13.82 -10.42 31.50
CA PHE A 532 12.41 -10.82 31.62
C PHE A 532 12.33 -12.36 31.63
N PRO A 533 12.30 -13.03 32.81
CA PRO A 533 12.24 -14.48 32.89
C PRO A 533 10.84 -14.98 32.55
N VAL A 534 10.60 -15.25 31.27
CA VAL A 534 9.33 -15.76 30.75
C VAL A 534 9.49 -17.24 30.41
N ASP A 535 8.60 -18.08 30.94
CA ASP A 535 8.57 -19.51 30.62
C ASP A 535 8.39 -19.74 29.10
N ILE A 536 9.10 -20.72 28.54
CA ILE A 536 9.09 -21.04 27.11
C ILE A 536 7.68 -21.36 26.60
N ARG A 537 6.84 -21.95 27.46
CA ARG A 537 5.41 -22.22 27.17
C ARG A 537 4.66 -20.95 26.78
N ASN A 538 4.85 -19.86 27.53
CA ASN A 538 4.16 -18.60 27.29
C ASN A 538 4.63 -17.95 25.97
N VAL A 539 5.92 -18.09 25.65
CA VAL A 539 6.47 -17.64 24.36
C VAL A 539 5.85 -18.42 23.21
N CYS A 540 5.73 -19.74 23.31
CA CYS A 540 5.10 -20.57 22.27
C CYS A 540 3.61 -20.24 22.09
N VAL A 541 2.86 -20.05 23.19
CA VAL A 541 1.43 -19.73 23.17
C VAL A 541 1.15 -18.37 22.52
N LEU A 542 1.99 -17.35 22.78
CA LEU A 542 1.80 -15.98 22.29
C LEU A 542 2.52 -15.68 20.96
N LEU A 543 3.22 -16.65 20.38
CA LEU A 543 3.97 -16.46 19.13
C LEU A 543 3.04 -16.12 17.95
N ALA A 544 1.96 -16.89 17.75
CA ALA A 544 1.06 -16.70 16.61
C ALA A 544 0.36 -15.31 16.63
N PRO A 545 -0.17 -14.82 17.77
CA PRO A 545 -0.67 -13.44 17.87
C PRO A 545 0.37 -12.36 17.54
N LEU A 546 1.63 -12.54 17.98
CA LEU A 546 2.71 -11.59 17.67
C LEU A 546 2.97 -11.52 16.16
N PHE A 547 3.09 -12.68 15.50
CA PHE A 547 3.31 -12.74 14.06
C PHE A 547 2.09 -12.31 13.24
N SER A 548 0.88 -12.40 13.78
CA SER A 548 -0.31 -11.82 13.12
C SER A 548 -0.19 -10.30 12.92
N GLY A 549 0.28 -9.56 13.93
CA GLY A 549 0.54 -8.13 13.80
C GLY A 549 1.60 -7.83 12.75
N ALA A 550 2.66 -8.66 12.70
CA ALA A 550 3.69 -8.57 11.67
C ALA A 550 3.15 -8.90 10.25
N THR A 551 2.23 -9.87 10.14
CA THR A 551 1.52 -10.19 8.89
C THR A 551 0.70 -9.01 8.40
N ALA A 552 -0.03 -8.32 9.28
CA ALA A 552 -0.78 -7.12 8.91
C ALA A 552 0.14 -6.02 8.33
N TYR A 553 1.32 -5.83 8.94
CA TYR A 553 2.33 -4.91 8.43
C TYR A 553 2.93 -5.35 7.09
N ALA A 554 3.23 -6.64 6.91
CA ALA A 554 3.72 -7.17 5.64
C ALA A 554 2.68 -7.00 4.51
N THR A 555 1.39 -7.23 4.80
CA THR A 555 0.28 -7.02 3.86
C THR A 555 0.11 -5.54 3.51
N TYR A 556 0.29 -4.63 4.47
CA TYR A 556 0.34 -3.17 4.22
C TYR A 556 1.42 -2.84 3.19
N LEU A 557 2.66 -3.31 3.41
CA LEU A 557 3.80 -3.04 2.52
C LEU A 557 3.57 -3.60 1.12
N LEU A 558 3.09 -4.84 1.01
CA LEU A 558 2.78 -5.48 -0.27
C LEU A 558 1.72 -4.70 -1.06
N THR A 559 0.65 -4.27 -0.38
CA THR A 559 -0.46 -3.55 -1.02
C THR A 559 -0.07 -2.12 -1.42
N CYS A 560 0.78 -1.45 -0.64
CA CYS A 560 1.35 -0.15 -1.01
C CYS A 560 2.14 -0.21 -2.33
N GLU A 561 2.79 -1.33 -2.63
CA GLU A 561 3.51 -1.50 -3.90
C GLU A 561 2.56 -1.73 -5.10
N ILE A 562 1.34 -2.24 -4.82
CA ILE A 562 0.32 -2.56 -5.81
C ILE A 562 -0.52 -1.33 -6.16
N LYS A 563 -0.99 -0.55 -5.17
CA LYS A 563 -1.78 0.66 -5.41
C LYS A 563 -1.20 1.84 -4.61
N ASP A 564 -1.86 2.26 -3.54
CA ASP A 564 -1.52 3.42 -2.71
C ASP A 564 -1.54 3.06 -1.22
N SER A 565 -1.09 3.98 -0.35
CA SER A 565 -1.06 3.73 1.10
C SER A 565 -2.44 3.48 1.70
N SER A 566 -3.51 4.06 1.14
CA SER A 566 -4.87 3.94 1.68
C SER A 566 -5.40 2.53 1.49
N ALA A 567 -5.23 1.96 0.28
CA ALA A 567 -5.49 0.53 0.04
C ALA A 567 -4.64 -0.36 0.96
N GLY A 568 -3.39 0.02 1.23
CA GLY A 568 -2.54 -0.69 2.17
C GLY A 568 -3.09 -0.76 3.59
N LEU A 569 -3.59 0.36 4.13
CA LEU A 569 -4.18 0.39 5.47
C LEU A 569 -5.44 -0.48 5.56
N LEU A 570 -6.29 -0.46 4.52
CA LEU A 570 -7.47 -1.31 4.44
C LEU A 570 -7.10 -2.80 4.38
N ALA A 571 -6.11 -3.17 3.56
CA ALA A 571 -5.66 -4.56 3.47
C ALA A 571 -5.10 -5.08 4.80
N ALA A 572 -4.35 -4.25 5.51
CA ALA A 572 -3.83 -4.56 6.84
C ALA A 572 -4.95 -4.72 7.88
N ALA A 573 -5.98 -3.86 7.83
CA ALA A 573 -7.15 -3.98 8.70
C ALA A 573 -7.92 -5.28 8.44
N PHE A 574 -8.13 -5.65 7.17
CA PHE A 574 -8.84 -6.88 6.80
C PHE A 574 -8.11 -8.14 7.24
N ILE A 575 -6.82 -8.27 6.91
CA ILE A 575 -6.06 -9.49 7.27
C ILE A 575 -5.87 -9.63 8.79
N GLY A 576 -5.82 -8.50 9.52
CA GLY A 576 -5.66 -8.50 10.97
C GLY A 576 -6.79 -9.22 11.70
N ILE A 577 -8.03 -9.09 11.20
CA ILE A 577 -9.24 -9.66 11.83
C ILE A 577 -9.91 -10.78 11.01
N ALA A 578 -9.39 -11.14 9.83
CA ALA A 578 -9.99 -12.14 8.96
C ALA A 578 -10.07 -13.55 9.63
N PRO A 579 -11.26 -14.15 9.76
CA PRO A 579 -11.45 -15.45 10.40
C PRO A 579 -10.67 -16.59 9.75
N GLY A 580 -10.57 -16.58 8.41
CA GLY A 580 -9.79 -17.59 7.68
C GLY A 580 -8.33 -17.67 8.15
N TYR A 581 -7.69 -16.53 8.45
CA TYR A 581 -6.34 -16.50 9.01
C TYR A 581 -6.32 -16.76 10.53
N ILE A 582 -7.32 -16.26 11.27
CA ILE A 582 -7.42 -16.46 12.72
C ILE A 582 -7.55 -17.95 13.07
N SER A 583 -8.28 -18.74 12.28
CA SER A 583 -8.53 -20.18 12.53
C SER A 583 -7.27 -20.99 12.87
N ARG A 584 -6.12 -20.64 12.28
CA ARG A 584 -4.80 -21.29 12.48
C ARG A 584 -3.76 -20.39 13.16
N SER A 585 -4.18 -19.27 13.73
CA SER A 585 -3.32 -18.31 14.43
C SER A 585 -3.88 -17.84 15.77
N VAL A 586 -4.85 -18.55 16.33
CA VAL A 586 -5.36 -18.32 17.69
C VAL A 586 -4.25 -18.50 18.71
N ALA A 587 -4.27 -17.72 19.79
CA ALA A 587 -3.31 -17.88 20.87
C ALA A 587 -3.42 -19.28 21.49
N GLY A 588 -2.28 -19.97 21.64
CA GLY A 588 -2.21 -21.38 22.03
C GLY A 588 -2.07 -22.36 20.86
N SER A 589 -2.35 -21.95 19.62
CA SER A 589 -2.04 -22.74 18.41
C SER A 589 -0.58 -22.49 17.99
N TYR A 590 0.34 -23.30 18.52
CA TYR A 590 1.77 -23.24 18.20
C TYR A 590 2.10 -24.14 16.99
N ASP A 591 1.53 -23.80 15.85
CA ASP A 591 1.77 -24.49 14.57
C ASP A 591 2.58 -23.62 13.59
N ASN A 592 3.14 -24.27 12.58
CA ASN A 592 4.04 -23.67 11.60
C ASN A 592 3.35 -22.60 10.75
N GLU A 593 2.05 -22.73 10.51
CA GLU A 593 1.21 -21.79 9.77
C GLU A 593 1.23 -20.37 10.36
N GLY A 594 1.34 -20.24 11.68
CA GLY A 594 1.30 -18.96 12.37
C GLY A 594 2.39 -17.99 11.90
N ILE A 595 3.60 -18.53 11.63
CA ILE A 595 4.73 -17.76 11.10
C ILE A 595 4.82 -17.79 9.57
N ALA A 596 4.34 -18.88 8.95
CA ALA A 596 4.45 -19.08 7.51
C ALA A 596 3.76 -17.99 6.69
N ILE A 597 2.59 -17.51 7.11
CA ILE A 597 1.84 -16.49 6.36
C ILE A 597 2.53 -15.13 6.39
N PHE A 598 3.17 -14.77 7.51
CA PHE A 598 4.02 -13.58 7.58
C PHE A 598 5.16 -13.67 6.55
N LEU A 599 5.87 -14.81 6.52
CA LEU A 599 6.99 -15.03 5.62
C LEU A 599 6.57 -15.09 4.16
N LEU A 600 5.41 -15.67 3.87
CA LEU A 600 4.78 -15.68 2.55
C LEU A 600 4.57 -14.25 2.05
N MET A 601 3.88 -13.41 2.84
CA MET A 601 3.57 -12.03 2.45
C MET A 601 4.84 -11.16 2.32
N PHE A 602 5.79 -11.33 3.24
CA PHE A 602 7.03 -10.56 3.19
C PHE A 602 7.93 -10.96 2.02
N THR A 603 7.98 -12.26 1.69
CA THR A 603 8.69 -12.75 0.50
C THR A 603 8.07 -12.19 -0.78
N PHE A 604 6.74 -12.17 -0.88
CA PHE A 604 6.04 -11.58 -2.03
C PHE A 604 6.25 -10.07 -2.13
N TYR A 605 6.28 -9.35 -1.01
CA TYR A 605 6.61 -7.92 -0.99
C TYR A 605 8.02 -7.66 -1.54
N LEU A 606 9.02 -8.40 -1.05
CA LEU A 606 10.40 -8.25 -1.52
C LEU A 606 10.54 -8.67 -2.99
N TRP A 607 9.82 -9.69 -3.44
CA TRP A 607 9.78 -10.10 -4.85
C TRP A 607 9.24 -8.99 -5.76
N ILE A 608 8.07 -8.43 -5.45
CA ILE A 608 7.49 -7.33 -6.25
C ILE A 608 8.41 -6.11 -6.24
N LYS A 609 8.97 -5.76 -5.09
CA LYS A 609 9.91 -4.64 -4.96
C LYS A 609 11.19 -4.86 -5.78
N ALA A 610 11.73 -6.07 -5.76
CA ALA A 610 12.86 -6.45 -6.60
C ALA A 610 12.53 -6.35 -8.09
N LEU A 611 11.33 -6.73 -8.51
CA LEU A 611 10.89 -6.64 -9.90
C LEU A 611 10.71 -5.20 -10.38
N LYS A 612 10.11 -4.33 -9.55
CA LYS A 612 9.92 -2.90 -9.87
C LYS A 612 11.26 -2.18 -10.03
N LEU A 613 12.16 -2.36 -9.05
CA LEU A 613 13.47 -1.68 -9.02
C LEU A 613 14.52 -2.35 -9.92
N GLY A 614 14.36 -3.64 -10.24
CA GLY A 614 15.36 -4.41 -11.00
C GLY A 614 16.68 -4.61 -10.27
N SER A 615 16.67 -4.66 -8.94
CA SER A 615 17.88 -4.70 -8.11
C SER A 615 18.12 -6.08 -7.51
N ALA A 616 19.34 -6.58 -7.71
CA ALA A 616 19.79 -7.87 -7.19
C ALA A 616 19.79 -7.93 -5.64
N LEU A 617 19.97 -6.78 -4.96
CA LEU A 617 19.96 -6.74 -3.48
C LEU A 617 18.57 -7.08 -2.93
N TRP A 618 17.51 -6.53 -3.51
CA TRP A 618 16.13 -6.84 -3.10
C TRP A 618 15.77 -8.29 -3.46
N ALA A 619 16.27 -8.81 -4.58
CA ALA A 619 16.09 -10.21 -4.95
C ALA A 619 16.84 -11.17 -4.00
N ALA A 620 18.05 -10.82 -3.55
CA ALA A 620 18.79 -11.57 -2.53
C ALA A 620 18.07 -11.53 -1.18
N GLY A 621 17.49 -10.37 -0.81
CA GLY A 621 16.61 -10.26 0.36
C GLY A 621 15.38 -11.18 0.24
N ALA A 622 14.73 -11.22 -0.93
CA ALA A 622 13.62 -12.14 -1.18
C ALA A 622 14.06 -13.61 -1.07
N ALA A 623 15.25 -13.96 -1.56
CA ALA A 623 15.80 -15.31 -1.45
C ALA A 623 16.09 -15.70 0.01
N PHE A 624 16.57 -14.77 0.84
CA PHE A 624 16.79 -14.99 2.27
C PHE A 624 15.48 -15.26 3.03
N PHE A 625 14.43 -14.47 2.76
CA PHE A 625 13.12 -14.72 3.37
C PHE A 625 12.44 -15.98 2.83
N TYR A 626 12.69 -16.33 1.56
CA TYR A 626 12.31 -17.63 1.03
C TYR A 626 13.02 -18.78 1.74
N PHE A 627 14.32 -18.68 2.02
CA PHE A 627 15.04 -19.65 2.84
C PHE A 627 14.43 -19.79 4.24
N TYR A 628 14.09 -18.67 4.88
CA TYR A 628 13.43 -18.71 6.17
C TYR A 628 12.04 -19.35 6.10
N MET A 629 11.30 -19.12 5.02
CA MET A 629 10.04 -19.81 4.75
C MET A 629 10.22 -21.32 4.56
N VAL A 630 11.24 -21.75 3.81
CA VAL A 630 11.60 -23.18 3.64
C VAL A 630 11.93 -23.81 4.99
N ALA A 631 12.61 -23.08 5.87
CA ALA A 631 12.94 -23.57 7.21
C ALA A 631 11.70 -23.66 8.12
N ALA A 632 10.65 -22.87 7.87
CA ALA A 632 9.48 -22.78 8.73
C ALA A 632 8.32 -23.69 8.29
N TRP A 633 8.02 -23.78 6.99
CA TRP A 633 6.83 -24.47 6.50
C TRP A 633 7.01 -25.12 5.13
N GLY A 634 6.44 -26.32 4.97
CA GLY A 634 6.50 -27.10 3.72
C GLY A 634 5.78 -26.47 2.52
N GLY A 635 4.97 -25.43 2.71
CA GLY A 635 4.34 -24.70 1.61
C GLY A 635 5.27 -23.75 0.87
N TYR A 636 6.59 -23.78 1.11
CA TYR A 636 7.57 -23.12 0.25
C TYR A 636 7.48 -23.57 -1.22
N VAL A 637 6.99 -24.81 -1.47
CA VAL A 637 6.69 -25.34 -2.80
C VAL A 637 5.66 -24.49 -3.55
N PHE A 638 4.77 -23.81 -2.83
CA PHE A 638 3.82 -22.86 -3.41
C PHE A 638 4.55 -21.61 -3.97
N ILE A 639 5.46 -21.02 -3.19
CA ILE A 639 6.22 -19.82 -3.61
C ILE A 639 7.08 -20.10 -4.84
N ILE A 640 7.83 -21.21 -4.79
CA ILE A 640 8.77 -21.56 -5.85
C ILE A 640 8.07 -21.98 -7.15
N ASN A 641 6.78 -22.30 -7.13
CA ASN A 641 6.01 -22.53 -8.35
C ASN A 641 5.26 -21.27 -8.81
N LEU A 642 4.81 -20.42 -7.89
CA LEU A 642 4.09 -19.19 -8.21
C LEU A 642 4.99 -18.12 -8.84
N ILE A 643 6.20 -17.91 -8.31
CA ILE A 643 7.14 -16.90 -8.84
C ILE A 643 7.58 -17.22 -10.28
N PRO A 644 8.03 -18.44 -10.62
CA PRO A 644 8.34 -18.79 -12.00
C PRO A 644 7.12 -18.70 -12.92
N LEU A 645 5.94 -19.07 -12.43
CA LEU A 645 4.71 -18.94 -13.21
C LEU A 645 4.40 -17.48 -13.55
N HIS A 646 4.57 -16.56 -12.59
CA HIS A 646 4.46 -15.13 -12.84
C HIS A 646 5.46 -14.66 -13.91
N VAL A 647 6.72 -15.08 -13.80
CA VAL A 647 7.77 -14.75 -14.78
C VAL A 647 7.44 -15.34 -16.16
N LEU A 648 6.93 -16.57 -16.23
CA LEU A 648 6.50 -17.21 -17.46
C LEU A 648 5.35 -16.45 -18.12
N VAL A 649 4.35 -16.02 -17.35
CA VAL A 649 3.24 -15.21 -17.86
C VAL A 649 3.75 -13.86 -18.39
N LEU A 650 4.70 -13.21 -17.71
CA LEU A 650 5.34 -12.00 -18.21
C LEU A 650 6.08 -12.22 -19.53
N MET A 651 6.77 -13.37 -19.68
CA MET A 651 7.42 -13.75 -20.94
C MET A 651 6.41 -13.95 -22.07
N VAL A 652 5.33 -14.70 -21.82
CA VAL A 652 4.28 -14.97 -22.83
C VAL A 652 3.58 -13.70 -23.27
N MET A 653 3.38 -12.74 -22.35
CA MET A 653 2.82 -11.43 -22.66
C MET A 653 3.81 -10.50 -23.38
N GLY A 654 5.04 -10.94 -23.64
CA GLY A 654 6.08 -10.14 -24.32
C GLY A 654 6.63 -9.01 -23.45
N ARG A 655 6.44 -9.05 -22.13
CA ARG A 655 6.92 -8.04 -21.15
C ARG A 655 8.22 -8.44 -20.47
N PHE A 656 9.05 -9.22 -21.16
CA PHE A 656 10.37 -9.58 -20.66
C PHE A 656 11.29 -8.34 -20.65
N SER A 657 12.06 -8.18 -19.57
CA SER A 657 12.97 -7.05 -19.37
C SER A 657 14.17 -7.49 -18.54
N SER A 658 15.30 -6.77 -18.66
CA SER A 658 16.49 -6.99 -17.84
C SER A 658 16.21 -6.97 -16.34
N ARG A 659 15.20 -6.19 -15.90
CA ARG A 659 14.75 -6.16 -14.49
C ARG A 659 14.22 -7.52 -14.03
N VAL A 660 13.36 -8.13 -14.84
CA VAL A 660 12.80 -9.47 -14.55
C VAL A 660 13.92 -10.52 -14.55
N TYR A 661 14.85 -10.43 -15.51
CA TYR A 661 16.00 -11.33 -15.60
C TYR A 661 16.89 -11.27 -14.36
N VAL A 662 17.32 -10.06 -13.94
CA VAL A 662 18.20 -9.87 -12.78
C VAL A 662 17.51 -10.35 -11.50
N SER A 663 16.24 -9.97 -11.30
CA SER A 663 15.50 -10.31 -10.10
C SER A 663 15.22 -11.80 -9.99
N TYR A 664 14.74 -12.44 -11.06
CA TYR A 664 14.45 -13.88 -11.05
C TYR A 664 15.70 -14.75 -10.95
N SER A 665 16.75 -14.44 -11.72
CA SER A 665 17.98 -15.24 -11.72
C SER A 665 18.68 -15.19 -10.36
N THR A 666 18.75 -14.01 -9.75
CA THR A 666 19.32 -13.86 -8.40
C THR A 666 18.50 -14.60 -7.35
N PHE A 667 17.17 -14.45 -7.39
CA PHE A 667 16.26 -15.15 -6.48
C PHE A 667 16.39 -16.68 -6.60
N TYR A 668 16.37 -17.21 -7.82
CA TYR A 668 16.40 -18.66 -8.06
C TYR A 668 17.71 -19.30 -7.60
N ILE A 669 18.87 -18.72 -7.96
CA ILE A 669 20.18 -19.28 -7.61
C ILE A 669 20.38 -19.28 -6.09
N LEU A 670 20.20 -18.11 -5.45
CA LEU A 670 20.38 -18.00 -4.00
C LEU A 670 19.33 -18.80 -3.23
N GLY A 671 18.06 -18.69 -3.63
CA GLY A 671 16.95 -19.39 -2.97
C GLY A 671 17.10 -20.91 -3.02
N THR A 672 17.54 -21.46 -4.15
CA THR A 672 17.76 -22.91 -4.30
C THR A 672 18.98 -23.39 -3.51
N LEU A 673 20.10 -22.65 -3.51
CA LEU A 673 21.30 -23.03 -2.75
C LEU A 673 21.07 -22.96 -1.24
N MET A 674 20.29 -21.97 -0.79
CA MET A 674 19.93 -21.84 0.63
C MET A 674 18.91 -22.90 1.04
N SER A 675 17.89 -23.20 0.23
CA SER A 675 16.88 -24.21 0.57
C SER A 675 17.47 -25.62 0.74
N MET A 676 18.52 -25.95 -0.01
CA MET A 676 19.26 -27.21 0.11
C MET A 676 19.97 -27.41 1.47
N GLN A 677 20.19 -26.33 2.24
CA GLN A 677 20.86 -26.42 3.55
C GLN A 677 19.97 -27.02 4.65
N ILE A 678 18.65 -27.04 4.45
CA ILE A 678 17.72 -27.63 5.42
C ILE A 678 17.74 -29.15 5.26
N PRO A 679 18.11 -29.94 6.30
CA PRO A 679 18.27 -31.40 6.19
C PRO A 679 17.03 -32.12 5.68
N PHE A 680 15.84 -31.67 6.09
CA PHE A 680 14.56 -32.23 5.64
C PHE A 680 14.36 -32.10 4.12
N VAL A 681 14.86 -31.00 3.54
CA VAL A 681 14.74 -30.69 2.11
C VAL A 681 15.88 -31.36 1.33
N GLY A 682 17.12 -31.22 1.81
CA GLY A 682 18.31 -31.80 1.20
C GLY A 682 18.38 -31.53 -0.31
N PHE A 683 18.45 -32.59 -1.11
CA PHE A 683 18.54 -32.50 -2.59
C PHE A 683 17.18 -32.54 -3.31
N GLN A 684 16.06 -32.40 -2.59
CA GLN A 684 14.72 -32.36 -3.21
C GLN A 684 14.61 -31.29 -4.32
N PRO A 685 15.12 -30.05 -4.19
CA PRO A 685 14.97 -29.03 -5.23
C PRO A 685 15.58 -29.41 -6.59
N THR A 686 16.55 -30.32 -6.62
CA THR A 686 17.16 -30.85 -7.85
C THR A 686 16.58 -32.16 -8.35
N ARG A 687 15.95 -32.94 -7.46
CA ARG A 687 15.52 -34.31 -7.76
C ARG A 687 14.02 -34.46 -7.92
N THR A 688 13.20 -33.61 -7.30
CA THR A 688 11.74 -33.76 -7.36
C THR A 688 11.13 -32.97 -8.51
N SER A 689 10.07 -33.51 -9.12
CA SER A 689 9.34 -32.86 -10.21
C SER A 689 8.72 -31.51 -9.80
N GLU A 690 8.43 -31.33 -8.52
CA GLU A 690 7.78 -30.15 -7.93
C GLU A 690 8.57 -28.85 -8.12
N HIS A 691 9.90 -28.94 -8.26
CA HIS A 691 10.81 -27.80 -8.42
C HIS A 691 11.25 -27.58 -9.88
N MET A 692 10.87 -28.49 -10.78
CA MET A 692 11.33 -28.46 -12.17
C MET A 692 10.74 -27.28 -12.95
N ALA A 693 9.58 -26.76 -12.56
CA ALA A 693 9.02 -25.55 -13.15
C ALA A 693 9.95 -24.34 -12.97
N ALA A 694 10.54 -24.18 -11.78
CA ALA A 694 11.50 -23.12 -11.51
C ALA A 694 12.79 -23.30 -12.31
N LEU A 695 13.34 -24.51 -12.38
CA LEU A 695 14.51 -24.79 -13.21
C LEU A 695 14.24 -24.55 -14.71
N GLY A 696 13.07 -24.95 -15.19
CA GLY A 696 12.65 -24.78 -16.58
C GLY A 696 12.50 -23.31 -16.97
N VAL A 697 11.84 -22.50 -16.14
CA VAL A 697 11.71 -21.06 -16.36
C VAL A 697 13.07 -20.36 -16.23
N PHE A 698 13.94 -20.81 -15.33
CA PHE A 698 15.32 -20.32 -15.24
C PHE A 698 16.11 -20.57 -16.52
N GLY A 699 16.05 -21.79 -17.07
CA GLY A 699 16.65 -22.10 -18.37
C GLY A 699 16.08 -21.25 -19.51
N LEU A 700 14.76 -21.06 -19.54
CA LEU A 700 14.09 -20.21 -20.52
C LEU A 700 14.52 -18.73 -20.40
N CYS A 701 14.66 -18.21 -19.18
CA CYS A 701 15.20 -16.88 -18.89
C CYS A 701 16.59 -16.68 -19.53
N GLN A 702 17.50 -17.64 -19.37
CA GLN A 702 18.84 -17.59 -19.94
C GLN A 702 18.80 -17.56 -21.47
N ILE A 703 17.97 -18.41 -22.07
CA ILE A 703 17.79 -18.48 -23.53
C ILE A 703 17.23 -17.16 -24.06
N LEU A 704 16.17 -16.61 -23.45
CA LEU A 704 15.55 -15.36 -23.90
C LEU A 704 16.49 -14.17 -23.76
N ALA A 705 17.24 -14.07 -22.66
CA ALA A 705 18.24 -13.03 -22.48
C ALA A 705 19.36 -13.12 -23.54
N PHE A 706 19.83 -14.34 -23.83
CA PHE A 706 20.81 -14.57 -24.89
C PHE A 706 20.26 -14.22 -26.28
N VAL A 707 19.03 -14.60 -26.57
CA VAL A 707 18.34 -14.27 -27.83
C VAL A 707 18.20 -12.75 -27.99
N GLU A 708 17.87 -12.03 -26.92
CA GLU A 708 17.76 -10.57 -26.95
C GLU A 708 19.12 -9.89 -27.16
N LEU A 709 20.20 -10.46 -26.61
CA LEU A 709 21.57 -10.02 -26.89
C LEU A 709 22.01 -10.31 -28.34
N VAL A 710 21.63 -11.46 -28.91
CA VAL A 710 21.89 -11.76 -30.32
C VAL A 710 21.07 -10.84 -31.23
N ARG A 711 19.84 -10.51 -30.83
CA ARG A 711 18.97 -9.58 -31.57
C ARG A 711 19.60 -8.21 -31.74
N SER A 712 20.34 -7.71 -30.75
CA SER A 712 20.99 -6.40 -30.84
C SER A 712 22.19 -6.38 -31.79
N HIS A 713 22.77 -7.54 -32.11
CA HIS A 713 23.98 -7.66 -32.94
C HIS A 713 23.71 -8.20 -34.37
N VAL A 714 22.50 -8.69 -34.67
CA VAL A 714 22.18 -9.38 -35.96
C VAL A 714 21.03 -8.68 -36.70
N GLN A 715 21.11 -8.66 -38.04
CA GLN A 715 20.09 -8.07 -38.91
C GLN A 715 18.74 -8.83 -38.84
N GLU A 716 17.60 -8.12 -38.83
CA GLU A 716 16.25 -8.69 -38.54
C GLU A 716 15.86 -9.93 -39.37
N ARG A 717 16.28 -10.02 -40.64
CA ARG A 717 15.97 -11.17 -41.52
C ARG A 717 16.74 -12.44 -41.13
N GLN A 718 18.02 -12.33 -40.79
CA GLN A 718 18.82 -13.46 -40.33
C GLN A 718 18.41 -13.88 -38.90
N PHE A 719 18.03 -12.91 -38.08
CA PHE A 719 17.55 -13.13 -36.72
C PHE A 719 16.26 -13.96 -36.67
N GLN A 720 15.28 -13.72 -37.55
CA GLN A 720 14.02 -14.49 -37.54
C GLN A 720 14.23 -15.99 -37.85
N THR A 721 15.15 -16.32 -38.76
CA THR A 721 15.47 -17.71 -39.09
C THR A 721 16.21 -18.40 -37.95
N ILE A 722 17.18 -17.72 -37.35
CA ILE A 722 17.92 -18.22 -36.17
C ILE A 722 16.98 -18.40 -34.97
N LEU A 723 16.10 -17.44 -34.72
CA LEU A 723 15.12 -17.50 -33.62
C LEU A 723 14.21 -18.73 -33.74
N ARG A 724 13.63 -18.99 -34.91
CA ARG A 724 12.77 -20.18 -35.12
C ARG A 724 13.55 -21.48 -34.93
N LEU A 725 14.77 -21.56 -35.47
CA LEU A 725 15.62 -22.74 -35.32
C LEU A 725 16.01 -22.98 -33.86
N VAL A 726 16.44 -21.94 -33.15
CA VAL A 726 16.83 -22.02 -31.75
C VAL A 726 15.64 -22.40 -30.89
N VAL A 727 14.50 -21.72 -31.00
CA VAL A 727 13.30 -21.99 -30.18
C VAL A 727 12.78 -23.42 -30.42
N VAL A 728 12.69 -23.86 -31.67
CA VAL A 728 12.25 -25.23 -31.98
C VAL A 728 13.25 -26.26 -31.47
N PHE A 729 14.56 -26.03 -31.64
CA PHE A 729 15.60 -26.93 -31.16
C PHE A 729 15.64 -27.03 -29.63
N THR A 730 15.63 -25.90 -28.90
CA THR A 730 15.61 -25.93 -27.42
C THR A 730 14.30 -26.45 -26.87
N PHE A 731 13.16 -26.23 -27.53
CA PHE A 731 11.90 -26.83 -27.10
C PHE A 731 11.92 -28.36 -27.25
N VAL A 732 12.34 -28.86 -28.41
CA VAL A 732 12.43 -30.32 -28.66
C VAL A 732 13.48 -30.97 -27.77
N ALA A 733 14.67 -30.37 -27.64
CA ALA A 733 15.73 -30.85 -26.76
C ALA A 733 15.34 -30.78 -25.28
N GLY A 734 14.68 -29.71 -24.85
CA GLY A 734 14.24 -29.52 -23.47
C GLY A 734 13.16 -30.52 -23.06
N VAL A 735 12.11 -30.68 -23.86
CA VAL A 735 11.05 -31.66 -23.61
C VAL A 735 11.61 -33.08 -23.71
N GLY A 736 12.45 -33.37 -24.70
CA GLY A 736 13.13 -34.65 -24.85
C GLY A 736 14.02 -35.00 -23.64
N THR A 737 14.81 -34.05 -23.14
CA THR A 737 15.68 -34.27 -21.98
C THR A 737 14.87 -34.45 -20.70
N LEU A 738 13.83 -33.65 -20.48
CA LEU A 738 12.97 -33.76 -19.29
C LEU A 738 12.23 -35.12 -19.27
N THR A 739 11.66 -35.53 -20.40
CA THR A 739 10.96 -36.81 -20.51
C THR A 739 11.92 -37.99 -20.33
N LEU A 740 13.11 -37.94 -20.93
CA LEU A 740 14.12 -38.98 -20.78
C LEU A 740 14.65 -39.06 -19.34
N LEU A 741 14.90 -37.92 -18.68
CA LEU A 741 15.32 -37.87 -17.27
C LEU A 741 14.22 -38.38 -16.32
N THR A 742 12.95 -38.08 -16.60
CA THR A 742 11.82 -38.57 -15.81
C THR A 742 11.62 -40.07 -16.01
N LEU A 743 11.68 -40.56 -17.25
CA LEU A 743 11.57 -41.99 -17.56
C LEU A 743 12.77 -42.80 -17.06
N SER A 744 13.97 -42.21 -17.05
CA SER A 744 15.18 -42.85 -16.49
C SER A 744 15.17 -42.95 -14.96
N GLY A 745 14.18 -42.34 -14.29
CA GLY A 745 14.04 -42.37 -12.83
C GLY A 745 15.01 -41.46 -12.08
N TYR A 746 15.80 -40.63 -12.77
CA TYR A 746 16.68 -39.65 -12.12
C TYR A 746 15.89 -38.52 -11.45
N ILE A 747 14.77 -38.10 -12.07
CA ILE A 747 13.81 -37.17 -11.48
C ILE A 747 12.69 -37.98 -10.81
N ALA A 748 12.53 -37.79 -9.51
CA ALA A 748 11.46 -38.40 -8.74
C ALA A 748 10.09 -37.82 -9.17
N PRO A 749 9.06 -38.66 -9.30
CA PRO A 749 7.70 -38.20 -9.62
C PRO A 749 7.11 -37.37 -8.48
N TRP A 750 5.95 -36.77 -8.75
CA TRP A 750 5.19 -35.99 -7.78
C TRP A 750 4.90 -36.82 -6.53
N THR A 751 5.05 -36.21 -5.35
CA THR A 751 4.68 -36.90 -4.11
C THR A 751 3.16 -37.04 -4.03
N GLY A 752 2.68 -38.10 -3.36
CA GLY A 752 1.24 -38.42 -3.31
C GLY A 752 0.36 -37.30 -2.77
N ARG A 753 0.87 -36.48 -1.84
CA ARG A 753 0.15 -35.34 -1.24
C ARG A 753 -0.04 -34.18 -2.21
N PHE A 754 0.97 -33.85 -3.02
CA PHE A 754 0.81 -32.80 -4.04
C PHE A 754 0.04 -33.33 -5.26
N TYR A 755 0.23 -34.61 -5.61
CA TYR A 755 -0.51 -35.24 -6.69
C TYR A 755 -2.02 -35.29 -6.41
N SER A 756 -2.44 -35.50 -5.15
CA SER A 756 -3.86 -35.48 -4.78
C SER A 756 -4.55 -34.12 -4.96
N LEU A 757 -3.79 -33.02 -5.05
CA LEU A 757 -4.34 -31.70 -5.38
C LEU A 757 -4.68 -31.57 -6.88
N TRP A 758 -4.03 -32.38 -7.72
CA TRP A 758 -4.31 -32.45 -9.15
C TRP A 758 -5.37 -33.51 -9.46
N ASP A 759 -5.16 -34.74 -8.96
CA ASP A 759 -6.12 -35.84 -9.05
C ASP A 759 -6.78 -36.07 -7.68
N THR A 760 -7.96 -35.45 -7.50
CA THR A 760 -8.71 -35.48 -6.24
C THR A 760 -9.23 -36.88 -5.86
N GLY A 761 -9.29 -37.83 -6.82
CA GLY A 761 -9.69 -39.21 -6.56
C GLY A 761 -8.56 -40.09 -6.03
N TYR A 762 -7.30 -39.74 -6.32
CA TYR A 762 -6.13 -40.58 -6.07
C TYR A 762 -5.96 -40.94 -4.59
N ALA A 763 -6.06 -39.94 -3.70
CA ALA A 763 -5.86 -40.15 -2.27
C ALA A 763 -6.88 -41.15 -1.67
N LYS A 764 -8.16 -41.01 -2.04
CA LYS A 764 -9.23 -41.85 -1.51
C LYS A 764 -9.09 -43.32 -1.91
N ILE A 765 -8.55 -43.59 -3.10
CA ILE A 765 -8.45 -44.94 -3.66
C ILE A 765 -7.15 -45.63 -3.24
N HIS A 766 -6.01 -44.94 -3.34
CA HIS A 766 -4.69 -45.57 -3.20
C HIS A 766 -4.03 -45.32 -1.84
N ILE A 767 -4.35 -44.22 -1.16
CA ILE A 767 -3.68 -43.82 0.09
C ILE A 767 -4.73 -43.33 1.11
N PRO A 768 -5.51 -44.25 1.73
CA PRO A 768 -6.64 -43.89 2.57
C PRO A 768 -6.27 -43.02 3.78
N ILE A 769 -5.01 -43.06 4.23
CA ILE A 769 -4.51 -42.23 5.33
C ILE A 769 -4.56 -40.73 4.98
N ILE A 770 -4.25 -40.34 3.73
CA ILE A 770 -4.33 -38.93 3.30
C ILE A 770 -5.80 -38.48 3.29
N ALA A 771 -6.70 -39.32 2.79
CA ALA A 771 -8.13 -39.00 2.72
C ALA A 771 -8.84 -39.01 4.09
N SER A 772 -8.26 -39.68 5.10
CA SER A 772 -8.85 -39.78 6.44
C SER A 772 -8.80 -38.47 7.24
N VAL A 773 -7.88 -37.56 6.91
CA VAL A 773 -7.78 -36.26 7.59
C VAL A 773 -8.89 -35.34 7.10
N SER A 774 -9.66 -34.77 8.02
CA SER A 774 -10.78 -33.87 7.71
C SER A 774 -10.34 -32.64 6.90
N GLU A 775 -9.12 -32.16 7.12
CA GLU A 775 -8.54 -30.98 6.46
C GLU A 775 -8.27 -31.17 4.96
N HIS A 776 -8.14 -32.43 4.51
CA HIS A 776 -7.89 -32.78 3.11
C HIS A 776 -9.18 -32.80 2.27
N GLN A 777 -10.34 -32.61 2.89
CA GLN A 777 -11.62 -32.58 2.19
C GLN A 777 -11.79 -31.29 1.37
N PRO A 778 -12.63 -31.31 0.32
CA PRO A 778 -12.96 -30.13 -0.46
C PRO A 778 -13.82 -29.14 0.34
N THR A 779 -13.69 -27.86 -0.01
CA THR A 779 -14.34 -26.76 0.71
C THR A 779 -15.72 -26.47 0.14
N ALA A 780 -16.75 -26.48 0.99
CA ALA A 780 -18.10 -26.06 0.61
C ALA A 780 -18.22 -24.53 0.58
N TRP A 781 -19.12 -23.98 -0.26
CA TRP A 781 -19.35 -22.53 -0.35
C TRP A 781 -19.68 -21.83 1.00
N PRO A 782 -20.38 -22.46 1.97
CA PRO A 782 -20.64 -21.80 3.25
C PRO A 782 -19.36 -21.56 4.04
N SER A 783 -18.32 -22.39 3.90
CA SER A 783 -17.02 -22.18 4.53
C SER A 783 -16.31 -20.95 3.96
N PHE A 784 -16.38 -20.73 2.63
CA PHE A 784 -15.85 -19.51 2.02
C PHE A 784 -16.53 -18.24 2.56
N PHE A 785 -17.85 -18.27 2.70
CA PHE A 785 -18.60 -17.15 3.26
C PHE A 785 -18.34 -16.98 4.77
N PHE A 786 -18.26 -18.08 5.52
CA PHE A 786 -17.99 -18.08 6.95
C PHE A 786 -16.63 -17.45 7.27
N ASP A 787 -15.61 -17.74 6.47
CA ASP A 787 -14.24 -17.28 6.70
C ASP A 787 -13.94 -15.87 6.17
N LEU A 788 -14.65 -15.41 5.13
CA LEU A 788 -14.33 -14.17 4.40
C LEU A 788 -15.46 -13.14 4.35
N GLU A 789 -16.71 -13.53 4.63
CA GLU A 789 -17.92 -12.68 4.63
C GLU A 789 -17.99 -11.73 3.43
N MET A 790 -17.91 -10.41 3.62
CA MET A 790 -17.98 -9.43 2.54
C MET A 790 -16.82 -9.56 1.54
N LEU A 791 -15.63 -9.98 1.99
CA LEU A 791 -14.42 -9.98 1.17
C LEU A 791 -14.56 -10.91 -0.05
N ILE A 792 -15.36 -11.97 0.04
CA ILE A 792 -15.57 -12.90 -1.07
C ILE A 792 -16.29 -12.25 -2.26
N PHE A 793 -17.17 -11.27 -2.00
CA PHE A 793 -17.89 -10.55 -3.07
C PHE A 793 -17.02 -9.45 -3.69
N LEU A 794 -16.14 -8.84 -2.90
CA LEU A 794 -15.22 -7.79 -3.36
C LEU A 794 -14.00 -8.36 -4.10
N PHE A 795 -13.67 -9.63 -3.87
CA PHE A 795 -12.50 -10.29 -4.44
C PHE A 795 -12.49 -10.34 -5.98
N PRO A 796 -13.55 -10.84 -6.67
CA PRO A 796 -13.59 -10.81 -8.14
C PRO A 796 -13.53 -9.41 -8.72
N ALA A 797 -14.16 -8.42 -8.07
CA ALA A 797 -14.11 -7.03 -8.49
C ALA A 797 -12.69 -6.46 -8.41
N GLY A 798 -11.93 -6.80 -7.36
CA GLY A 798 -10.55 -6.36 -7.19
C GLY A 798 -9.61 -6.97 -8.23
N VAL A 799 -9.80 -8.25 -8.54
CA VAL A 799 -9.08 -8.92 -9.64
C VAL A 799 -9.41 -8.26 -10.97
N TYR A 800 -10.68 -7.95 -11.24
CA TYR A 800 -11.09 -7.24 -12.45
C TYR A 800 -10.47 -5.84 -12.56
N LEU A 801 -10.39 -5.08 -11.47
CA LEU A 801 -9.70 -3.78 -11.45
C LEU A 801 -8.21 -3.92 -11.75
N CYS A 802 -7.54 -4.97 -11.25
CA CYS A 802 -6.16 -5.28 -11.59
C CYS A 802 -5.98 -5.61 -13.09
N PHE A 803 -6.98 -6.24 -13.73
CA PHE A 803 -6.97 -6.46 -15.18
C PHE A 803 -7.12 -5.17 -15.98
N ARG A 804 -7.92 -4.20 -15.52
CA ARG A 804 -8.09 -2.91 -16.22
C ARG A 804 -6.78 -2.13 -16.29
N GLN A 805 -6.01 -2.11 -15.20
CA GLN A 805 -4.72 -1.43 -15.14
C GLN A 805 -3.58 -2.45 -15.11
N LEU A 806 -3.30 -3.08 -16.25
CA LEU A 806 -2.38 -4.22 -16.32
C LEU A 806 -0.90 -3.80 -16.17
N ARG A 807 -0.41 -3.68 -14.93
CA ARG A 807 1.03 -3.53 -14.57
C ARG A 807 1.68 -4.87 -14.23
N ASP A 808 3.01 -4.90 -14.20
CA ASP A 808 3.78 -6.15 -14.00
C ASP A 808 3.52 -6.77 -12.60
N GLU A 809 3.31 -5.92 -11.59
CA GLU A 809 2.89 -6.30 -10.23
C GLU A 809 1.45 -6.81 -10.16
N HIS A 810 0.53 -6.28 -10.97
CA HIS A 810 -0.86 -6.74 -10.99
C HIS A 810 -0.98 -8.15 -11.56
N ILE A 811 -0.14 -8.51 -12.53
CA ILE A 811 -0.08 -9.85 -13.09
C ILE A 811 0.28 -10.87 -12.01
N PHE A 812 1.19 -10.54 -11.09
CA PHE A 812 1.52 -11.41 -9.96
C PHE A 812 0.29 -11.70 -9.09
N ILE A 813 -0.47 -10.66 -8.74
CA ILE A 813 -1.67 -10.78 -7.91
C ILE A 813 -2.78 -11.54 -8.63
N ILE A 814 -2.95 -11.35 -9.93
CA ILE A 814 -3.92 -12.09 -10.74
C ILE A 814 -3.58 -13.59 -10.74
N VAL A 815 -2.31 -13.93 -11.02
CA VAL A 815 -1.86 -15.34 -11.02
C VAL A 815 -2.01 -15.94 -9.62
N TYR A 816 -1.64 -15.21 -8.57
CA TYR A 816 -1.83 -15.65 -7.19
C TYR A 816 -3.31 -15.90 -6.86
N SER A 817 -4.21 -14.97 -7.20
CA SER A 817 -5.66 -15.10 -7.00
C SER A 817 -6.22 -16.36 -7.64
N VAL A 818 -5.92 -16.60 -8.93
CA VAL A 818 -6.50 -17.74 -9.66
C VAL A 818 -6.05 -19.07 -9.06
N PHE A 819 -4.75 -19.24 -8.81
CA PHE A 819 -4.22 -20.50 -8.29
C PHE A 819 -4.60 -20.72 -6.83
N ALA A 820 -4.55 -19.69 -5.98
CA ALA A 820 -4.96 -19.82 -4.59
C ALA A 820 -6.46 -20.16 -4.47
N SER A 821 -7.32 -19.59 -5.32
CA SER A 821 -8.75 -19.93 -5.34
C SER A 821 -9.00 -21.38 -5.77
N TYR A 822 -8.26 -21.88 -6.76
CA TYR A 822 -8.34 -23.29 -7.16
C TYR A 822 -7.95 -24.22 -6.01
N PHE A 823 -6.79 -23.99 -5.40
CA PHE A 823 -6.29 -24.84 -4.32
C PHE A 823 -7.17 -24.81 -3.07
N ALA A 824 -7.69 -23.64 -2.69
CA ALA A 824 -8.66 -23.52 -1.59
C ALA A 824 -10.00 -24.21 -1.90
N GLY A 825 -10.40 -24.31 -3.16
CA GLY A 825 -11.58 -25.08 -3.58
C GLY A 825 -11.38 -26.59 -3.43
N VAL A 826 -10.18 -27.08 -3.73
CA VAL A 826 -9.85 -28.51 -3.65
C VAL A 826 -9.62 -28.98 -2.21
N MET A 827 -9.05 -28.14 -1.34
CA MET A 827 -8.66 -28.52 0.02
C MET A 827 -8.91 -27.41 1.04
N VAL A 828 -9.64 -27.72 2.11
CA VAL A 828 -10.02 -26.76 3.18
C VAL A 828 -8.80 -26.11 3.84
N ARG A 829 -7.73 -26.86 4.13
CA ARG A 829 -6.51 -26.30 4.75
C ARG A 829 -5.88 -25.16 3.93
N LEU A 830 -6.04 -25.19 2.60
CA LEU A 830 -5.42 -24.20 1.71
C LEU A 830 -6.18 -22.88 1.65
N MET A 831 -7.36 -22.78 2.28
CA MET A 831 -8.09 -21.54 2.51
C MET A 831 -7.23 -20.47 3.20
N LEU A 832 -6.31 -20.90 4.07
CA LEU A 832 -5.32 -20.06 4.73
C LEU A 832 -4.44 -19.29 3.74
N THR A 833 -4.04 -19.92 2.63
CA THR A 833 -3.21 -19.30 1.59
C THR A 833 -4.00 -18.38 0.66
N LEU A 834 -5.32 -18.54 0.59
CA LEU A 834 -6.22 -17.68 -0.18
C LEU A 834 -6.55 -16.37 0.56
N THR A 835 -6.68 -16.41 1.89
CA THR A 835 -7.12 -15.25 2.68
C THR A 835 -6.31 -13.97 2.41
N PRO A 836 -4.96 -13.98 2.33
CA PRO A 836 -4.20 -12.76 2.10
C PRO A 836 -4.49 -12.09 0.75
N VAL A 837 -4.61 -12.86 -0.35
CA VAL A 837 -4.88 -12.27 -1.66
C VAL A 837 -6.30 -11.72 -1.77
N VAL A 838 -7.26 -12.36 -1.09
CA VAL A 838 -8.63 -11.86 -0.99
C VAL A 838 -8.64 -10.51 -0.26
N CYS A 839 -7.93 -10.38 0.86
CA CYS A 839 -7.82 -9.11 1.60
C CYS A 839 -7.21 -7.99 0.73
N ILE A 840 -6.15 -8.29 -0.03
CA ILE A 840 -5.49 -7.31 -0.91
C ILE A 840 -6.43 -6.87 -2.04
N ALA A 841 -7.06 -7.81 -2.75
CA ALA A 841 -7.98 -7.49 -3.84
C ALA A 841 -9.22 -6.73 -3.34
N ALA A 842 -9.80 -7.16 -2.21
CA ALA A 842 -10.93 -6.46 -1.60
C ALA A 842 -10.55 -5.04 -1.17
N ALA A 843 -9.35 -4.84 -0.62
CA ALA A 843 -8.86 -3.51 -0.25
C ALA A 843 -8.66 -2.60 -1.47
N VAL A 844 -8.17 -3.13 -2.60
CA VAL A 844 -8.08 -2.39 -3.87
C VAL A 844 -9.48 -1.96 -4.35
N THR A 845 -10.48 -2.84 -4.24
CA THR A 845 -11.87 -2.52 -4.59
C THR A 845 -12.43 -1.41 -3.69
N VAL A 846 -12.36 -1.59 -2.37
CA VAL A 846 -12.92 -0.62 -1.40
C VAL A 846 -12.20 0.72 -1.51
N SER A 847 -10.88 0.74 -1.61
CA SER A 847 -10.13 1.98 -1.81
C SER A 847 -10.56 2.68 -3.09
N THR A 848 -10.73 1.97 -4.21
CA THR A 848 -11.15 2.62 -5.47
C THR A 848 -12.56 3.20 -5.38
N ILE A 849 -13.46 2.54 -4.65
CA ILE A 849 -14.80 3.05 -4.36
C ILE A 849 -14.70 4.32 -3.51
N LEU A 850 -13.93 4.28 -2.42
CA LEU A 850 -13.72 5.45 -1.56
C LEU A 850 -13.09 6.61 -2.36
N ASP A 851 -12.03 6.39 -3.12
CA ASP A 851 -11.39 7.41 -3.95
C ASP A 851 -12.39 8.08 -4.91
N THR A 852 -13.32 7.30 -5.48
CA THR A 852 -14.31 7.82 -6.43
C THR A 852 -15.42 8.63 -5.76
N TYR A 853 -15.87 8.22 -4.57
CA TYR A 853 -17.04 8.82 -3.92
C TYR A 853 -16.71 9.86 -2.83
N LEU A 854 -15.50 9.84 -2.24
CA LEU A 854 -15.07 10.81 -1.21
C LEU A 854 -14.48 12.11 -1.78
N ASP A 855 -14.15 12.17 -3.07
CA ASP A 855 -13.55 13.36 -3.68
C ASP A 855 -14.59 14.49 -3.81
N LEU A 856 -14.57 15.43 -2.85
CA LEU A 856 -15.51 16.56 -2.76
C LEU A 856 -15.17 17.69 -3.75
N SER A 857 -13.97 17.68 -4.33
CA SER A 857 -13.43 18.77 -5.17
C SER A 857 -14.17 18.97 -6.49
N THR A 858 -14.91 17.97 -6.99
CA THR A 858 -15.64 18.04 -8.26
C THR A 858 -17.05 18.65 -8.15
N SER A 859 -17.42 19.24 -7.00
CA SER A 859 -18.82 19.59 -6.72
C SER A 859 -19.19 21.06 -6.94
N GLU A 860 -18.28 21.92 -7.41
CA GLU A 860 -18.59 23.35 -7.62
C GLU A 860 -18.85 23.79 -9.07
N ASP A 861 -18.52 23.01 -10.10
CA ASP A 861 -18.71 23.41 -11.52
C ASP A 861 -19.87 22.69 -12.22
N GLY A 862 -21.05 22.68 -11.60
CA GLY A 862 -22.18 21.84 -12.00
C GLY A 862 -23.50 22.54 -12.29
N SER A 863 -23.52 23.78 -12.78
CA SER A 863 -24.77 24.38 -13.26
C SER A 863 -24.62 25.03 -14.64
N GLY A 864 -25.20 24.37 -15.64
CA GLY A 864 -25.49 24.97 -16.95
C GLY A 864 -24.87 24.27 -18.15
N ALA A 865 -25.56 23.27 -18.70
CA ALA A 865 -25.74 23.11 -20.15
C ALA A 865 -26.61 21.88 -20.47
N VAL A 866 -27.86 22.14 -20.83
CA VAL A 866 -28.72 21.26 -21.61
C VAL A 866 -28.28 21.38 -23.07
N THR A 867 -28.01 20.29 -23.80
CA THR A 867 -28.58 19.98 -25.14
C THR A 867 -28.01 18.72 -25.83
N THR A 868 -28.95 17.91 -26.33
CA THR A 868 -28.96 17.04 -27.54
C THR A 868 -28.18 15.70 -27.60
N PRO A 869 -28.84 14.61 -28.07
CA PRO A 869 -28.23 13.27 -28.23
C PRO A 869 -27.59 13.08 -29.63
N PRO A 870 -26.57 12.22 -29.80
CA PRO A 870 -26.01 11.92 -31.11
C PRO A 870 -26.73 10.75 -31.78
N THR A 871 -26.94 10.90 -33.08
CA THR A 871 -27.42 9.88 -34.01
C THR A 871 -26.21 9.34 -34.78
N GLU A 872 -25.99 8.03 -34.75
CA GLU A 872 -25.18 7.27 -35.74
C GLU A 872 -26.15 6.65 -36.79
N PRO A 873 -25.71 6.02 -37.92
CA PRO A 873 -24.34 5.63 -38.33
C PRO A 873 -24.01 5.84 -39.84
N ALA A 874 -22.75 5.66 -40.26
CA ALA A 874 -22.39 4.94 -41.52
C ALA A 874 -20.86 4.75 -41.71
N ALA A 875 -20.54 3.58 -42.27
CA ALA A 875 -19.21 2.99 -42.49
C ALA A 875 -18.42 3.55 -43.69
N ALA A 876 -17.09 3.34 -43.70
CA ALA A 876 -16.33 2.73 -44.83
C ALA A 876 -14.84 2.54 -44.50
N ALA A 877 -14.29 1.40 -44.93
CA ALA A 877 -12.91 0.96 -44.79
C ALA A 877 -12.00 1.46 -45.91
N THR A 878 -10.68 1.56 -45.68
CA THR A 878 -9.61 0.84 -46.43
C THR A 878 -8.19 1.21 -45.95
N SER A 879 -7.31 0.21 -46.09
CA SER A 879 -5.94 0.06 -45.61
C SER A 879 -4.87 0.64 -46.53
N GLU A 880 -3.69 1.05 -46.00
CA GLU A 880 -2.36 0.65 -46.53
C GLU A 880 -1.15 1.04 -45.63
N LYS A 881 0.02 0.43 -45.91
CA LYS A 881 1.14 0.12 -45.02
C LYS A 881 2.32 1.14 -45.00
N LYS A 882 2.94 1.22 -43.81
CA LYS A 882 4.30 1.65 -43.34
C LYS A 882 5.52 1.61 -44.32
N PRO A 883 6.61 2.39 -44.04
CA PRO A 883 7.70 1.93 -43.15
C PRO A 883 8.30 2.96 -42.14
N LYS A 884 9.07 2.42 -41.17
CA LYS A 884 9.63 3.00 -39.91
C LYS A 884 11.06 3.58 -40.02
N LYS A 885 11.39 4.53 -39.10
CA LYS A 885 12.55 4.68 -38.16
C LYS A 885 12.87 6.18 -37.98
N SER A 886 13.21 6.79 -36.83
CA SER A 886 13.84 6.38 -35.54
C SER A 886 13.59 7.48 -34.46
N ALA A 887 13.13 7.13 -33.27
CA ALA A 887 13.82 7.22 -31.96
C ALA A 887 14.19 8.64 -31.41
N THR A 888 13.30 9.19 -30.56
CA THR A 888 13.64 10.09 -29.44
C THR A 888 12.72 9.76 -28.25
N LYS A 889 13.28 9.77 -27.03
CA LYS A 889 12.65 9.30 -25.78
C LYS A 889 11.36 10.07 -25.46
N GLU A 890 10.22 9.39 -25.45
CA GLU A 890 8.95 9.90 -24.95
C GLU A 890 8.87 9.72 -23.43
N GLN A 891 8.54 10.82 -22.75
CA GLN A 891 8.02 10.85 -21.38
C GLN A 891 6.77 9.96 -21.26
N PRO A 892 6.43 9.43 -20.08
CA PRO A 892 5.25 8.59 -19.93
C PRO A 892 4.02 9.42 -20.26
N THR A 893 3.38 9.10 -21.39
CA THR A 893 2.08 9.63 -21.81
C THR A 893 1.10 9.53 -20.65
N GLN A 894 0.59 10.69 -20.22
CA GLN A 894 -0.54 10.79 -19.31
C GLN A 894 -1.65 9.86 -19.82
N ALA A 895 -2.00 8.88 -18.99
CA ALA A 895 -3.15 8.03 -19.25
C ALA A 895 -4.38 8.94 -19.38
N VAL A 896 -4.99 8.94 -20.56
CA VAL A 896 -6.31 9.53 -20.79
C VAL A 896 -7.25 8.95 -19.71
N LYS A 897 -7.65 9.76 -18.73
CA LYS A 897 -8.71 9.40 -17.79
C LYS A 897 -9.99 9.24 -18.61
N GLU A 898 -10.40 7.99 -18.85
CA GLU A 898 -11.73 7.71 -19.39
C GLU A 898 -12.79 8.37 -18.48
N PRO A 899 -13.82 9.01 -19.04
CA PRO A 899 -14.87 9.63 -18.24
C PRO A 899 -15.64 8.54 -17.49
N TYR A 900 -15.56 8.58 -16.16
CA TYR A 900 -16.25 7.62 -15.30
C TYR A 900 -17.70 8.08 -15.10
N TYR A 901 -18.67 7.25 -15.48
CA TYR A 901 -20.09 7.47 -15.24
C TYR A 901 -20.42 7.23 -13.75
N GLY A 902 -20.05 8.18 -12.89
CA GLY A 902 -20.41 8.19 -11.48
C GLY A 902 -21.74 8.91 -11.23
N ILE A 903 -22.45 8.52 -10.17
CA ILE A 903 -23.61 9.27 -9.69
C ILE A 903 -23.09 10.54 -9.00
N LEU A 904 -23.32 11.70 -9.60
CA LEU A 904 -22.68 12.97 -9.21
C LEU A 904 -23.42 13.71 -8.08
N ASN A 905 -24.66 13.33 -7.75
CA ASN A 905 -25.43 14.01 -6.72
C ASN A 905 -24.89 13.69 -5.32
N PHE A 906 -24.69 14.73 -4.49
CA PHE A 906 -24.18 14.62 -3.13
C PHE A 906 -24.93 13.56 -2.29
N ASP A 907 -26.27 13.57 -2.36
CA ASP A 907 -27.13 12.62 -1.63
C ASP A 907 -26.83 11.16 -2.00
N SER A 908 -26.64 10.87 -3.29
CA SER A 908 -26.31 9.53 -3.75
C SER A 908 -24.89 9.09 -3.40
N ARG A 909 -23.91 10.01 -3.40
CA ARG A 909 -22.53 9.69 -2.96
C ARG A 909 -22.52 9.38 -1.47
N ALA A 910 -23.24 10.16 -0.67
CA ALA A 910 -23.39 9.94 0.77
C ALA A 910 -24.05 8.59 1.09
N ILE A 911 -25.11 8.21 0.35
CA ILE A 911 -25.77 6.90 0.50
C ILE A 911 -24.80 5.75 0.23
N VAL A 912 -24.01 5.83 -0.84
CA VAL A 912 -23.01 4.80 -1.18
C VAL A 912 -21.97 4.67 -0.07
N ILE A 913 -21.41 5.79 0.40
CA ILE A 913 -20.41 5.79 1.48
C ILE A 913 -20.99 5.19 2.76
N LEU A 914 -22.19 5.62 3.17
CA LEU A 914 -22.83 5.14 4.38
C LEU A 914 -23.14 3.63 4.32
N ASN A 915 -23.53 3.13 3.15
CA ASN A 915 -23.74 1.71 2.92
C ASN A 915 -22.44 0.89 3.02
N PHE A 916 -21.33 1.36 2.45
CA PHE A 916 -20.03 0.69 2.58
C PHE A 916 -19.48 0.73 4.01
N VAL A 917 -19.65 1.84 4.74
CA VAL A 917 -19.29 1.92 6.17
C VAL A 917 -20.13 0.94 6.99
N PHE A 918 -21.42 0.79 6.69
CA PHE A 918 -22.27 -0.20 7.34
C PHE A 918 -21.79 -1.63 7.09
N PHE A 919 -21.43 -1.99 5.86
CA PHE A 919 -20.85 -3.31 5.57
C PHE A 919 -19.52 -3.55 6.29
N LEU A 920 -18.66 -2.53 6.42
CA LEU A 920 -17.42 -2.65 7.20
C LEU A 920 -17.71 -2.92 8.68
N MET A 921 -18.76 -2.32 9.26
CA MET A 921 -19.17 -2.63 10.64
C MET A 921 -19.71 -4.06 10.79
N ILE A 922 -20.51 -4.54 9.83
CA ILE A 922 -20.97 -5.94 9.82
C ILE A 922 -19.78 -6.89 9.73
N PHE A 923 -18.81 -6.62 8.85
CA PHE A 923 -17.61 -7.43 8.71
C PHE A 923 -16.86 -7.57 10.05
N VAL A 924 -16.63 -6.46 10.77
CA VAL A 924 -15.98 -6.49 12.09
C VAL A 924 -16.79 -7.32 13.10
N TRP A 925 -18.12 -7.15 13.12
CA TRP A 925 -19.01 -7.91 14.00
C TRP A 925 -18.98 -9.41 13.70
N HIS A 926 -19.11 -9.79 12.42
CA HIS A 926 -19.01 -11.17 11.95
C HIS A 926 -17.66 -11.79 12.32
N CYS A 927 -16.55 -11.11 12.00
CA CYS A 927 -15.21 -11.60 12.29
C CYS A 927 -15.01 -11.86 13.79
N THR A 928 -15.49 -10.95 14.63
CA THR A 928 -15.43 -11.08 16.09
C THR A 928 -16.29 -12.24 16.57
N TRP A 929 -17.52 -12.37 16.05
CA TRP A 929 -18.45 -13.44 16.43
C TRP A 929 -17.93 -14.84 16.03
N VAL A 930 -17.44 -14.99 14.79
CA VAL A 930 -16.86 -16.25 14.29
C VAL A 930 -15.64 -16.65 15.12
N THR A 931 -14.73 -15.70 15.33
CA THR A 931 -13.52 -15.94 16.13
C THR A 931 -13.89 -16.38 17.54
N SER A 932 -14.83 -15.68 18.17
CA SER A 932 -15.24 -15.91 19.55
C SER A 932 -15.95 -17.25 19.72
N ASN A 933 -16.83 -17.65 18.80
CA ASN A 933 -17.70 -18.83 18.99
C ASN A 933 -17.21 -20.10 18.30
N ALA A 934 -16.53 -20.00 17.15
CA ALA A 934 -16.14 -21.17 16.37
C ALA A 934 -14.66 -21.53 16.54
N TYR A 935 -13.75 -20.55 16.43
CA TYR A 935 -12.31 -20.81 16.41
C TYR A 935 -11.63 -20.77 17.79
N SER A 936 -12.25 -20.15 18.79
CA SER A 936 -11.69 -20.00 20.14
C SER A 936 -12.08 -21.12 21.11
N SER A 937 -12.02 -22.39 20.66
CA SER A 937 -12.35 -23.56 21.48
C SER A 937 -11.15 -24.49 21.64
N PRO A 938 -10.70 -24.79 22.87
CA PRO A 938 -9.61 -25.74 23.09
C PRO A 938 -10.04 -27.18 22.78
N SER A 939 -9.14 -27.97 22.20
CA SER A 939 -9.40 -29.39 21.89
C SER A 939 -9.14 -30.33 23.08
N ILE A 940 -8.41 -29.87 24.10
CA ILE A 940 -8.03 -30.65 25.29
C ILE A 940 -9.13 -30.61 26.35
N VAL A 941 -9.72 -29.43 26.51
CA VAL A 941 -10.71 -29.13 27.53
C VAL A 941 -12.05 -28.98 26.83
N LEU A 942 -12.99 -29.88 27.12
CA LEU A 942 -14.31 -29.85 26.51
C LEU A 942 -15.22 -28.99 27.35
N ALA A 943 -15.85 -27.99 26.75
CA ALA A 943 -16.84 -27.15 27.42
C ALA A 943 -18.25 -27.65 27.11
N SER A 944 -19.01 -27.98 28.16
CA SER A 944 -20.45 -28.23 28.07
C SER A 944 -21.22 -27.06 28.68
N ARG A 945 -22.42 -26.79 28.15
CA ARG A 945 -23.35 -25.82 28.74
C ARG A 945 -24.47 -26.56 29.43
N ASN A 946 -24.66 -26.25 30.70
CA ASN A 946 -25.78 -26.74 31.48
C ASN A 946 -27.08 -26.02 31.06
N PRO A 947 -28.27 -26.59 31.35
CA PRO A 947 -29.56 -25.96 31.02
C PRO A 947 -29.79 -24.57 31.64
N ASP A 948 -29.07 -24.25 32.72
CA ASP A 948 -29.07 -22.94 33.39
C ASP A 948 -28.14 -21.91 32.73
N GLY A 949 -27.41 -22.31 31.67
CA GLY A 949 -26.42 -21.48 30.98
C GLY A 949 -25.03 -21.47 31.61
N SER A 950 -24.83 -22.13 32.76
CA SER A 950 -23.50 -22.28 33.37
C SER A 950 -22.60 -23.18 32.51
N GLN A 951 -21.32 -22.82 32.44
CA GLN A 951 -20.32 -23.59 31.68
C GLN A 951 -19.69 -24.64 32.60
N HIS A 952 -19.88 -25.93 32.27
CA HIS A 952 -19.21 -27.04 32.91
C HIS A 952 -18.01 -27.47 32.06
N ILE A 953 -16.84 -27.53 32.68
CA ILE A 953 -15.60 -27.88 31.99
C ILE A 953 -15.28 -29.36 32.25
N ILE A 954 -15.00 -30.10 31.18
CA ILE A 954 -14.68 -31.52 31.19
C ILE A 954 -13.22 -31.68 30.77
N ASP A 955 -12.42 -32.33 31.60
CA ASP A 955 -10.95 -32.35 31.48
C ASP A 955 -10.34 -33.77 31.57
N ASP A 956 -11.11 -34.76 31.13
CA ASP A 956 -10.75 -36.18 31.16
C ASP A 956 -9.43 -36.50 30.43
N TYR A 957 -9.06 -35.75 29.38
CA TYR A 957 -7.81 -35.96 28.65
C TYR A 957 -6.60 -35.69 29.55
N ARG A 958 -6.56 -34.53 30.22
CA ARG A 958 -5.44 -34.17 31.10
C ARG A 958 -5.40 -35.10 32.31
N GLU A 959 -6.55 -35.43 32.88
CA GLU A 959 -6.66 -36.41 33.97
C GLU A 959 -5.99 -37.74 33.60
N ALA A 960 -6.39 -38.33 32.47
CA ALA A 960 -5.89 -39.62 32.01
C ALA A 960 -4.39 -39.59 31.64
N TYR A 961 -3.94 -38.55 30.94
CA TYR A 961 -2.53 -38.40 30.60
C TYR A 961 -1.65 -38.16 31.83
N TYR A 962 -2.17 -37.45 32.83
CA TYR A 962 -1.45 -37.22 34.08
C TYR A 962 -1.36 -38.48 34.94
N TRP A 963 -2.43 -39.28 35.00
CA TRP A 963 -2.40 -40.61 35.59
C TRP A 963 -1.34 -41.49 34.91
N LEU A 964 -1.31 -41.49 33.57
CA LEU A 964 -0.31 -42.26 32.82
C LEU A 964 1.12 -41.80 33.15
N ARG A 965 1.33 -40.49 33.36
CA ARG A 965 2.64 -39.93 33.73
C ARG A 965 3.09 -40.28 35.14
N GLN A 966 2.19 -40.36 36.11
CA GLN A 966 2.56 -40.57 37.52
C GLN A 966 2.49 -42.04 37.96
N ASN A 967 1.63 -42.84 37.35
CA ASN A 967 1.29 -44.18 37.83
C ASN A 967 1.87 -45.33 36.99
N THR A 968 2.52 -45.01 35.86
CA THR A 968 3.19 -46.02 35.01
C THR A 968 4.71 -45.88 35.06
N LYS A 969 5.43 -46.95 34.71
CA LYS A 969 6.90 -46.90 34.56
C LYS A 969 7.29 -45.93 33.45
N GLU A 970 8.45 -45.26 33.58
CA GLU A 970 8.91 -44.29 32.58
C GLU A 970 9.12 -44.88 31.19
N ASP A 971 9.45 -46.17 31.12
CA ASP A 971 9.65 -46.92 29.89
C ASP A 971 8.38 -47.63 29.40
N ALA A 972 7.22 -47.39 30.01
CA ALA A 972 5.98 -48.06 29.62
C ALA A 972 5.53 -47.65 28.21
N LYS A 973 5.31 -48.63 27.32
CA LYS A 973 4.99 -48.37 25.91
C LYS A 973 3.48 -48.32 25.72
N ILE A 974 3.01 -47.21 25.16
CA ILE A 974 1.59 -46.91 24.99
C ILE A 974 1.18 -47.09 23.54
N MET A 975 0.20 -47.97 23.32
CA MET A 975 -0.46 -48.16 22.04
C MET A 975 -1.75 -47.33 22.00
N SER A 976 -1.89 -46.49 20.97
CA SER A 976 -3.07 -45.67 20.73
C SER A 976 -3.20 -45.41 19.23
N TRP A 977 -4.30 -44.81 18.79
CA TRP A 977 -4.43 -44.33 17.42
C TRP A 977 -3.48 -43.15 17.15
N TRP A 978 -3.07 -42.97 15.89
CA TRP A 978 -1.99 -42.05 15.52
C TRP A 978 -2.27 -40.58 15.89
N ASP A 979 -3.54 -40.15 15.86
CA ASP A 979 -3.99 -38.79 16.22
C ASP A 979 -3.44 -38.31 17.59
N TYR A 980 -3.38 -39.22 18.58
CA TYR A 980 -3.07 -38.88 19.97
C TYR A 980 -1.59 -38.97 20.32
N GLY A 981 -0.75 -39.47 19.40
CA GLY A 981 0.64 -39.79 19.70
C GLY A 981 1.45 -38.59 20.21
N TYR A 982 1.25 -37.40 19.64
CA TYR A 982 1.93 -36.19 20.08
C TYR A 982 1.46 -35.73 21.47
N GLN A 983 0.15 -35.79 21.76
CA GLN A 983 -0.39 -35.44 23.07
C GLN A 983 0.12 -36.38 24.17
N ILE A 984 0.17 -37.69 23.91
CA ILE A 984 0.71 -38.67 24.87
C ILE A 984 2.20 -38.39 25.12
N SER A 985 3.00 -38.21 24.05
CA SER A 985 4.44 -37.93 24.22
C SER A 985 4.73 -36.57 24.88
N GLY A 986 3.83 -35.59 24.72
CA GLY A 986 3.99 -34.25 25.30
C GLY A 986 3.47 -34.11 26.72
N MET A 987 2.27 -34.63 27.02
CA MET A 987 1.63 -34.51 28.34
C MET A 987 1.97 -35.67 29.27
N ALA A 988 1.80 -36.92 28.79
CA ALA A 988 2.03 -38.12 29.59
C ALA A 988 3.53 -38.45 29.70
N ASP A 989 4.35 -37.94 28.78
CA ASP A 989 5.80 -38.18 28.69
C ASP A 989 6.12 -39.69 28.71
N ARG A 990 5.48 -40.44 27.81
CA ARG A 990 5.66 -41.89 27.64
C ARG A 990 5.94 -42.29 26.19
N PRO A 991 6.69 -43.38 25.97
CA PRO A 991 6.92 -43.92 24.65
C PRO A 991 5.63 -44.31 23.90
N THR A 992 5.50 -43.88 22.65
CA THR A 992 4.35 -44.22 21.77
C THR A 992 4.78 -45.08 20.59
N LEU A 993 3.90 -45.99 20.17
CA LEU A 993 4.13 -46.86 19.00
C LEU A 993 3.97 -46.12 17.67
N VAL A 994 2.99 -45.24 17.56
CA VAL A 994 2.65 -44.46 16.37
C VAL A 994 2.46 -42.98 16.75
N ASP A 995 2.75 -42.07 15.82
CA ASP A 995 2.58 -40.62 16.01
C ASP A 995 1.82 -39.95 14.86
N ASN A 996 1.57 -38.65 15.01
CA ASN A 996 0.79 -37.85 14.06
C ASN A 996 1.49 -37.55 12.72
N ASN A 997 2.79 -37.82 12.59
CA ASN A 997 3.55 -37.52 11.36
C ASN A 997 3.24 -38.50 10.23
N THR A 998 2.78 -39.71 10.57
CA THR A 998 2.36 -40.73 9.60
C THR A 998 3.40 -41.13 8.53
N TRP A 999 4.70 -41.08 8.84
CA TRP A 999 5.75 -41.35 7.85
C TRP A 999 5.89 -42.84 7.46
N ASN A 1000 5.44 -43.77 8.33
CA ASN A 1000 5.46 -45.21 8.06
C ASN A 1000 4.05 -45.82 8.14
N ASN A 1001 3.41 -45.93 6.98
CA ASN A 1001 2.03 -46.45 6.84
C ASN A 1001 1.88 -47.90 7.31
N THR A 1002 2.89 -48.74 7.09
CA THR A 1002 2.83 -50.16 7.48
C THR A 1002 2.71 -50.31 8.98
N HIS A 1003 3.42 -49.48 9.75
CA HIS A 1003 3.38 -49.52 11.21
C HIS A 1003 2.04 -49.04 11.77
N ILE A 1004 1.45 -47.99 11.20
CA ILE A 1004 0.10 -47.53 11.54
C ILE A 1004 -0.93 -48.60 11.20
N ALA A 1005 -0.80 -49.23 10.03
CA ALA A 1005 -1.66 -50.32 9.64
C ALA A 1005 -1.56 -51.48 10.65
N THR A 1006 -0.38 -51.78 11.21
CA THR A 1006 -0.22 -52.83 12.25
C THR A 1006 -1.06 -52.51 13.49
N VAL A 1007 -1.05 -51.25 13.94
CA VAL A 1007 -1.89 -50.78 15.04
C VAL A 1007 -3.37 -50.89 14.69
N GLY A 1008 -3.77 -50.44 13.50
CA GLY A 1008 -5.13 -50.57 13.00
C GLY A 1008 -5.60 -52.04 12.93
N ARG A 1009 -4.71 -52.94 12.51
CA ARG A 1009 -4.96 -54.38 12.48
C ARG A 1009 -5.19 -54.96 13.87
N ALA A 1010 -4.35 -54.61 14.84
CA ALA A 1010 -4.51 -55.07 16.22
C ALA A 1010 -5.84 -54.56 16.83
N MET A 1011 -6.22 -53.31 16.58
CA MET A 1011 -7.50 -52.74 17.02
C MET A 1011 -8.71 -53.38 16.32
N ALA A 1012 -8.55 -53.81 15.07
CA ALA A 1012 -9.61 -54.38 14.25
C ALA A 1012 -9.83 -55.90 14.46
N SER A 1013 -8.77 -56.64 14.80
CA SER A 1013 -8.81 -58.09 14.99
C SER A 1013 -9.45 -58.53 16.31
N GLY A 1014 -9.70 -59.84 16.46
CA GLY A 1014 -10.09 -60.43 17.73
C GLY A 1014 -8.93 -60.46 18.74
N GLU A 1015 -9.26 -60.66 20.02
CA GLU A 1015 -8.29 -60.58 21.14
C GLU A 1015 -7.05 -61.46 21.00
N GLU A 1016 -7.17 -62.70 20.50
CA GLU A 1016 -6.05 -63.63 20.39
C GLU A 1016 -4.98 -63.10 19.40
N ASP A 1017 -5.41 -62.67 18.21
CA ASP A 1017 -4.54 -62.10 17.19
C ASP A 1017 -3.96 -60.74 17.61
N ALA A 1018 -4.79 -59.91 18.26
CA ALA A 1018 -4.36 -58.60 18.73
C ALA A 1018 -3.32 -58.71 19.85
N TYR A 1019 -3.48 -59.68 20.77
CA TYR A 1019 -2.54 -59.93 21.85
C TYR A 1019 -1.17 -60.37 21.34
N GLU A 1020 -1.13 -61.21 20.30
CA GLU A 1020 0.13 -61.59 19.65
C GLU A 1020 0.85 -60.36 19.08
N ILE A 1021 0.13 -59.46 18.39
CA ILE A 1021 0.69 -58.22 17.83
C ILE A 1021 1.19 -57.29 18.94
N MET A 1022 0.41 -57.11 20.02
CA MET A 1022 0.77 -56.27 21.16
C MET A 1022 2.05 -56.79 21.84
N LYS A 1023 2.18 -58.10 22.05
CA LYS A 1023 3.39 -58.70 22.63
C LYS A 1023 4.60 -58.66 21.69
N GLN A 1024 4.41 -58.79 20.38
CA GLN A 1024 5.50 -58.61 19.40
C GLN A 1024 6.12 -57.21 19.41
N HIS A 1025 5.36 -56.20 19.85
CA HIS A 1025 5.80 -54.80 19.92
C HIS A 1025 6.00 -54.30 21.35
N ASP A 1026 6.11 -55.20 22.33
CA ASP A 1026 6.29 -54.91 23.76
C ASP A 1026 5.31 -53.86 24.32
N VAL A 1027 4.03 -53.92 23.93
CA VAL A 1027 3.00 -52.99 24.41
C VAL A 1027 2.62 -53.31 25.85
N ASP A 1028 2.70 -52.31 26.73
CA ASP A 1028 2.30 -52.42 28.14
C ASP A 1028 0.86 -51.94 28.38
N TYR A 1029 0.49 -50.83 27.74
CA TYR A 1029 -0.81 -50.19 27.89
C TYR A 1029 -1.44 -49.83 26.55
N VAL A 1030 -2.77 -49.91 26.48
CA VAL A 1030 -3.59 -49.50 25.34
C VAL A 1030 -4.52 -48.38 25.78
N LEU A 1031 -4.52 -47.27 25.05
CA LEU A 1031 -5.40 -46.13 25.30
C LEU A 1031 -6.44 -46.03 24.18
N VAL A 1032 -7.70 -45.89 24.58
CA VAL A 1032 -8.86 -45.74 23.68
C VAL A 1032 -9.73 -44.58 24.14
N ILE A 1033 -10.26 -43.82 23.19
CA ILE A 1033 -11.20 -42.73 23.45
C ILE A 1033 -12.63 -43.20 23.18
N PHE A 1034 -13.50 -43.04 24.16
CA PHE A 1034 -14.88 -43.49 24.14
C PHE A 1034 -15.85 -42.35 24.48
N GLY A 1035 -16.66 -41.92 23.52
CA GLY A 1035 -17.56 -40.76 23.68
C GLY A 1035 -19.00 -41.10 24.07
N GLY A 1036 -19.32 -42.38 24.23
CA GLY A 1036 -20.70 -42.88 24.24
C GLY A 1036 -21.56 -42.39 25.42
N LEU A 1037 -20.95 -42.06 26.57
CA LEU A 1037 -21.67 -41.59 27.76
C LEU A 1037 -22.12 -40.13 27.65
N LEU A 1038 -21.22 -39.24 27.22
CA LEU A 1038 -21.49 -37.80 27.10
C LEU A 1038 -22.08 -37.40 25.75
N GLY A 1039 -21.83 -38.17 24.69
CA GLY A 1039 -22.17 -37.79 23.32
C GLY A 1039 -21.02 -37.09 22.58
N TYR A 1040 -19.76 -37.44 22.89
CA TYR A 1040 -18.59 -36.90 22.19
C TYR A 1040 -18.39 -37.60 20.83
N SER A 1041 -18.57 -36.88 19.74
CA SER A 1041 -18.53 -37.44 18.38
C SER A 1041 -17.14 -37.81 17.88
N GLY A 1042 -16.07 -37.27 18.48
CA GLY A 1042 -14.68 -37.44 18.06
C GLY A 1042 -13.98 -38.69 18.62
N ASP A 1043 -14.74 -39.72 19.01
CA ASP A 1043 -14.23 -40.93 19.65
C ASP A 1043 -13.77 -42.00 18.64
N ASP A 1044 -13.08 -43.02 19.14
CA ASP A 1044 -12.39 -44.00 18.28
C ASP A 1044 -13.35 -44.92 17.52
N ILE A 1045 -14.57 -45.13 18.02
CA ILE A 1045 -15.59 -45.96 17.34
C ILE A 1045 -16.10 -45.30 16.04
N ASN A 1046 -16.12 -43.96 15.95
CA ASN A 1046 -16.44 -43.27 14.69
C ASN A 1046 -15.26 -43.28 13.71
N LYS A 1047 -14.03 -43.26 14.24
CA LYS A 1047 -12.79 -43.36 13.44
C LYS A 1047 -12.45 -44.79 13.03
N TYR A 1048 -13.08 -45.78 13.67
CA TYR A 1048 -12.74 -47.20 13.56
C TYR A 1048 -12.74 -47.73 12.11
N LEU A 1049 -13.65 -47.24 11.26
CA LEU A 1049 -13.70 -47.63 9.86
C LEU A 1049 -12.43 -47.23 9.09
N TRP A 1050 -11.78 -46.12 9.46
CA TRP A 1050 -10.49 -45.74 8.90
C TRP A 1050 -9.36 -46.66 9.35
N MET A 1051 -9.40 -47.14 10.60
CA MET A 1051 -8.44 -48.14 11.09
C MET A 1051 -8.52 -49.43 10.26
N ILE A 1052 -9.75 -49.86 9.95
CA ILE A 1052 -10.02 -51.04 9.12
C ILE A 1052 -9.50 -50.82 7.69
N ARG A 1053 -9.84 -49.69 7.05
CA ARG A 1053 -9.39 -49.39 5.67
C ARG A 1053 -7.87 -49.32 5.52
N ILE A 1054 -7.19 -48.69 6.48
CA ILE A 1054 -5.73 -48.59 6.47
C ILE A 1054 -5.10 -49.98 6.68
N ALA A 1055 -5.67 -50.80 7.56
CA ALA A 1055 -5.22 -52.17 7.78
C ALA A 1055 -5.49 -53.09 6.58
N GLU A 1056 -6.66 -52.99 5.93
CA GLU A 1056 -7.02 -53.74 4.72
C GLU A 1056 -6.10 -53.42 3.55
N GLY A 1057 -5.68 -52.16 3.40
CA GLY A 1057 -4.75 -51.75 2.34
C GLY A 1057 -3.40 -52.47 2.39
N VAL A 1058 -2.97 -52.95 3.57
CA VAL A 1058 -1.71 -53.69 3.76
C VAL A 1058 -1.94 -55.20 3.94
N TRP A 1059 -3.01 -55.62 4.63
CA TRP A 1059 -3.36 -57.03 4.85
C TRP A 1059 -4.80 -57.37 4.40
N PRO A 1060 -5.07 -57.37 3.09
CA PRO A 1060 -6.42 -57.61 2.55
C PRO A 1060 -6.95 -59.03 2.81
N ASP A 1061 -6.06 -59.99 3.05
CA ASP A 1061 -6.41 -61.38 3.35
C ASP A 1061 -6.93 -61.59 4.78
N LYS A 1062 -6.56 -60.69 5.71
CA LYS A 1062 -6.87 -60.83 7.14
C LYS A 1062 -8.02 -59.95 7.61
N ILE A 1063 -8.12 -58.74 7.05
CA ILE A 1063 -9.15 -57.76 7.41
C ILE A 1063 -9.83 -57.31 6.13
N LYS A 1064 -11.17 -57.31 6.14
CA LYS A 1064 -12.00 -56.82 5.05
C LYS A 1064 -13.06 -55.89 5.59
N GLU A 1065 -13.21 -54.70 5.00
CA GLU A 1065 -14.20 -53.71 5.43
C GLU A 1065 -15.63 -54.30 5.43
N SER A 1066 -15.96 -55.16 4.46
CA SER A 1066 -17.27 -55.80 4.33
C SER A 1066 -17.71 -56.60 5.56
N ASP A 1067 -16.77 -57.15 6.32
CA ASP A 1067 -17.08 -58.05 7.45
C ASP A 1067 -17.63 -57.28 8.67
N TYR A 1068 -17.39 -55.97 8.73
CA TYR A 1068 -17.83 -55.09 9.83
C TYR A 1068 -19.22 -54.47 9.58
N PHE A 1069 -19.76 -54.62 8.37
CA PHE A 1069 -21.13 -54.23 8.06
C PHE A 1069 -22.12 -55.37 8.32
N THR A 1070 -23.38 -55.03 8.56
CA THR A 1070 -24.46 -56.02 8.55
C THR A 1070 -24.68 -56.57 7.14
N ALA A 1071 -25.45 -57.65 7.01
CA ALA A 1071 -25.84 -58.18 5.69
C ALA A 1071 -26.61 -57.17 4.82
N THR A 1072 -27.20 -56.14 5.43
CA THR A 1072 -27.88 -55.01 4.75
C THR A 1072 -26.92 -53.88 4.35
N GLY A 1073 -25.65 -53.93 4.80
CA GLY A 1073 -24.66 -52.88 4.57
C GLY A 1073 -24.62 -51.77 5.62
N ASP A 1074 -25.31 -51.93 6.76
CA ASP A 1074 -25.37 -50.91 7.82
C ASP A 1074 -24.19 -51.05 8.80
N TYR A 1075 -23.62 -49.93 9.25
CA TYR A 1075 -22.65 -49.89 10.34
C TYR A 1075 -23.38 -49.73 11.68
N ARG A 1076 -23.42 -50.82 12.48
CA ARG A 1076 -24.17 -50.88 13.75
C ARG A 1076 -23.31 -51.39 14.89
N VAL A 1077 -23.63 -50.95 16.10
CA VAL A 1077 -23.01 -51.37 17.38
C VAL A 1077 -23.98 -52.11 18.31
N ASP A 1078 -25.25 -52.23 17.91
CA ASP A 1078 -26.30 -52.89 18.70
C ASP A 1078 -26.32 -54.43 18.54
N ASP A 1079 -27.40 -55.07 19.00
CA ASP A 1079 -27.61 -56.51 18.87
C ASP A 1079 -27.55 -57.01 17.41
N LYS A 1080 -27.75 -56.14 16.42
CA LYS A 1080 -27.69 -56.47 14.99
C LYS A 1080 -26.30 -56.26 14.38
N ALA A 1081 -25.32 -55.77 15.14
CA ALA A 1081 -23.94 -55.62 14.69
C ALA A 1081 -23.34 -56.95 14.19
N SER A 1082 -22.42 -56.88 13.25
CA SER A 1082 -21.77 -58.07 12.69
C SER A 1082 -20.97 -58.83 13.75
N ALA A 1083 -20.75 -60.12 13.53
CA ALA A 1083 -19.94 -60.93 14.44
C ALA A 1083 -18.47 -60.44 14.51
N ALA A 1084 -17.95 -59.90 13.41
CA ALA A 1084 -16.60 -59.31 13.38
C ALA A 1084 -16.54 -58.04 14.23
N MET A 1085 -17.56 -57.16 14.14
CA MET A 1085 -17.65 -55.95 14.95
C MET A 1085 -17.69 -56.27 16.45
N LYS A 1086 -18.58 -57.17 16.89
CA LYS A 1086 -18.74 -57.54 18.31
C LYS A 1086 -17.52 -58.23 18.91
N ASN A 1087 -16.78 -59.00 18.11
CA ASN A 1087 -15.59 -59.72 18.56
C ASN A 1087 -14.29 -58.91 18.42
N SER A 1088 -14.35 -57.74 17.79
CA SER A 1088 -13.18 -56.88 17.63
C SER A 1088 -12.67 -56.36 18.97
N LEU A 1089 -11.35 -56.19 19.08
CA LEU A 1089 -10.73 -55.64 20.28
C LEU A 1089 -11.25 -54.24 20.59
N MET A 1090 -11.37 -53.36 19.58
CA MET A 1090 -11.85 -51.98 19.76
C MET A 1090 -13.27 -51.92 20.36
N TYR A 1091 -14.21 -52.73 19.85
CA TYR A 1091 -15.58 -52.76 20.37
C TYR A 1091 -15.59 -53.22 21.83
N LYS A 1092 -14.86 -54.29 22.15
CA LYS A 1092 -14.80 -54.82 23.50
C LYS A 1092 -14.15 -53.85 24.48
N MET A 1093 -13.05 -53.21 24.12
CA MET A 1093 -12.39 -52.18 24.95
C MET A 1093 -13.28 -50.95 25.16
N SER A 1094 -14.03 -50.51 24.16
CA SER A 1094 -14.85 -49.31 24.29
C SER A 1094 -16.08 -49.56 25.19
N TYR A 1095 -16.75 -50.70 25.03
CA TYR A 1095 -18.00 -51.01 25.74
C TYR A 1095 -17.84 -51.91 26.98
N TYR A 1096 -16.62 -52.23 27.41
CA TYR A 1096 -16.36 -53.03 28.62
C TYR A 1096 -17.04 -52.41 29.84
N ARG A 1097 -17.87 -53.20 30.56
CA ARG A 1097 -18.66 -52.79 31.74
C ARG A 1097 -19.59 -51.60 31.54
N PHE A 1098 -19.81 -51.14 30.31
CA PHE A 1098 -20.68 -50.00 30.03
C PHE A 1098 -22.14 -50.30 30.37
N THR A 1099 -22.56 -51.57 30.30
CA THR A 1099 -23.93 -51.96 30.65
C THR A 1099 -24.23 -51.85 32.15
N GLU A 1100 -23.19 -51.93 33.01
CA GLU A 1100 -23.33 -51.85 34.46
C GLU A 1100 -23.75 -50.45 34.95
N LEU A 1101 -23.37 -49.39 34.21
CA LEU A 1101 -23.70 -47.99 34.52
C LEU A 1101 -25.21 -47.71 34.52
N PHE A 1102 -25.97 -48.40 33.68
CA PHE A 1102 -27.41 -48.16 33.46
C PHE A 1102 -28.30 -49.06 34.33
N GLY A 1103 -27.71 -49.95 35.13
CA GLY A 1103 -28.43 -50.89 35.99
C GLY A 1103 -29.44 -51.75 35.21
N PRO A 1104 -30.74 -51.77 35.55
CA PRO A 1104 -31.75 -52.54 34.82
C PRO A 1104 -32.19 -51.90 33.49
N GLN A 1105 -31.82 -50.64 33.23
CA GLN A 1105 -32.17 -49.96 31.99
C GLN A 1105 -31.23 -50.41 30.86
N GLN A 1106 -31.76 -50.45 29.63
CA GLN A 1106 -30.93 -50.83 28.49
C GLN A 1106 -29.91 -49.72 28.20
N PRO A 1107 -28.61 -50.04 28.10
CA PRO A 1107 -27.57 -49.06 27.85
C PRO A 1107 -27.75 -48.41 26.48
N VAL A 1108 -27.58 -47.09 26.43
CA VAL A 1108 -27.70 -46.29 25.20
C VAL A 1108 -26.40 -45.57 24.94
N ASP A 1109 -25.86 -45.75 23.74
CA ASP A 1109 -24.75 -44.93 23.23
C ASP A 1109 -25.33 -43.60 22.72
N ARG A 1110 -24.98 -42.49 23.36
CA ARG A 1110 -25.49 -41.15 23.02
C ARG A 1110 -24.92 -40.60 21.71
N VAL A 1111 -23.79 -41.10 21.22
CA VAL A 1111 -23.19 -40.67 19.96
C VAL A 1111 -23.91 -41.32 18.78
N ARG A 1112 -24.08 -42.66 18.83
CA ARG A 1112 -24.72 -43.42 17.76
C ARG A 1112 -26.23 -43.49 17.87
N GLN A 1113 -26.79 -43.12 19.02
CA GLN A 1113 -28.22 -43.24 19.32
C GLN A 1113 -28.73 -44.68 19.15
N GLN A 1114 -27.90 -45.66 19.56
CA GLN A 1114 -28.20 -47.10 19.46
C GLN A 1114 -28.28 -47.73 20.85
N THR A 1115 -29.23 -48.64 21.04
CA THR A 1115 -29.37 -49.43 22.27
C THR A 1115 -28.44 -50.62 22.22
N LEU A 1116 -27.53 -50.70 23.19
CA LEU A 1116 -26.50 -51.75 23.23
C LEU A 1116 -27.07 -53.07 23.79
N PRO A 1117 -26.37 -54.19 23.55
CA PRO A 1117 -26.70 -55.48 24.15
C PRO A 1117 -26.78 -55.42 25.67
N LYS A 1118 -27.64 -56.25 26.28
CA LYS A 1118 -27.77 -56.31 27.75
C LYS A 1118 -26.55 -56.94 28.45
N GLU A 1119 -25.84 -57.82 27.74
CA GLU A 1119 -24.62 -58.46 28.24
C GLU A 1119 -23.40 -57.58 27.88
N SER A 1120 -22.59 -57.25 28.89
CA SER A 1120 -21.31 -56.55 28.67
C SER A 1120 -20.31 -57.48 27.98
N PRO A 1121 -19.47 -56.96 27.08
CA PRO A 1121 -18.37 -57.74 26.51
C PRO A 1121 -17.34 -58.10 27.59
N GLU A 1122 -16.82 -59.32 27.55
CA GLU A 1122 -15.71 -59.79 28.40
C GLU A 1122 -14.36 -59.61 27.66
N LEU A 1123 -13.33 -59.21 28.42
CA LEU A 1123 -11.93 -59.08 27.98
C LEU A 1123 -11.07 -60.13 28.70
N ASP A 1124 -10.40 -61.00 27.94
CA ASP A 1124 -9.57 -62.08 28.49
C ASP A 1124 -8.11 -61.63 28.62
N VAL A 1125 -7.60 -60.88 27.63
CA VAL A 1125 -6.16 -60.55 27.47
C VAL A 1125 -5.75 -59.18 28.02
N LEU A 1126 -6.72 -58.33 28.37
CA LEU A 1126 -6.52 -56.97 28.90
C LEU A 1126 -7.22 -56.80 30.24
N ASP A 1127 -6.63 -56.01 31.13
CA ASP A 1127 -7.28 -55.54 32.36
C ASP A 1127 -7.51 -54.02 32.29
N GLU A 1128 -8.66 -53.55 32.77
CA GLU A 1128 -8.93 -52.12 32.91
C GLU A 1128 -8.02 -51.51 33.98
N ALA A 1129 -7.17 -50.55 33.59
CA ALA A 1129 -6.18 -49.93 34.48
C ALA A 1129 -6.66 -48.56 34.99
N PHE A 1130 -7.32 -47.78 34.13
CA PHE A 1130 -7.89 -46.48 34.45
C PHE A 1130 -9.01 -46.13 33.47
N THR A 1131 -10.06 -45.48 33.97
CA THR A 1131 -11.13 -44.88 33.16
C THR A 1131 -11.43 -43.52 33.78
N SER A 1132 -11.46 -42.47 32.94
CA SER A 1132 -11.71 -41.09 33.38
C SER A 1132 -13.11 -40.89 33.96
N GLU A 1133 -13.32 -39.78 34.68
CA GLU A 1133 -14.58 -39.48 35.37
C GLU A 1133 -15.82 -39.63 34.45
N ASN A 1134 -15.75 -39.06 33.25
CA ASN A 1134 -16.86 -39.11 32.28
C ASN A 1134 -16.71 -40.19 31.22
N TRP A 1135 -15.82 -41.16 31.45
CA TRP A 1135 -15.53 -42.31 30.58
C TRP A 1135 -15.05 -41.93 29.17
N ILE A 1136 -14.49 -40.71 28.99
CA ILE A 1136 -13.92 -40.28 27.70
C ILE A 1136 -12.65 -41.05 27.37
N VAL A 1137 -11.74 -41.22 28.32
CA VAL A 1137 -10.46 -41.89 28.09
C VAL A 1137 -10.40 -43.16 28.92
N ARG A 1138 -10.11 -44.27 28.25
CA ARG A 1138 -9.98 -45.60 28.87
C ARG A 1138 -8.60 -46.15 28.61
N ILE A 1139 -7.95 -46.62 29.66
CA ILE A 1139 -6.59 -47.16 29.63
C ILE A 1139 -6.63 -48.61 30.11
N TYR A 1140 -6.18 -49.50 29.26
CA TYR A 1140 -6.10 -50.94 29.52
C TYR A 1140 -4.64 -51.37 29.65
N LYS A 1141 -4.37 -52.29 30.58
CA LYS A 1141 -3.06 -52.91 30.75
C LYS A 1141 -3.06 -54.28 30.06
N VAL A 1142 -2.00 -54.55 29.28
CA VAL A 1142 -1.82 -55.85 28.62
C VAL A 1142 -1.35 -56.89 29.63
N LYS A 1143 -2.05 -58.02 29.74
CA LYS A 1143 -1.67 -59.10 30.65
C LYS A 1143 -0.34 -59.74 30.25
N ASP A 1144 0.42 -60.19 31.23
CA ASP A 1144 1.59 -61.04 31.00
C ASP A 1144 1.16 -62.44 30.53
N LEU A 1145 2.10 -63.20 29.97
CA LEU A 1145 1.82 -64.59 29.61
C LEU A 1145 1.48 -65.39 30.87
N ASP A 1146 0.50 -66.29 30.78
CA ASP A 1146 0.16 -67.16 31.91
C ASP A 1146 1.39 -67.97 32.32
N ASN A 1147 1.67 -68.04 33.62
CA ASN A 1147 2.83 -68.76 34.18
C ASN A 1147 2.83 -70.25 33.81
N LEU A 1148 1.66 -70.81 33.46
CA LEU A 1148 1.48 -72.20 33.04
C LEU A 1148 1.40 -72.39 31.51
N GLY A 1149 1.58 -71.31 30.74
CA GLY A 1149 1.58 -71.34 29.26
C GLY A 1149 0.21 -71.66 28.63
N ARG A 1150 -0.89 -71.48 29.36
CA ARG A 1150 -2.25 -71.63 28.82
C ARG A 1150 -2.66 -70.36 28.06
N SER A 1151 -3.65 -70.46 27.19
CA SER A 1151 -4.24 -69.25 26.58
C SER A 1151 -5.12 -68.51 27.59
N HIS A 1152 -5.13 -67.18 27.53
CA HIS A 1152 -5.90 -66.33 28.46
C HIS A 1152 -7.40 -66.67 28.46
N LYS A 1153 -7.94 -67.07 27.31
CA LYS A 1153 -9.32 -67.54 27.18
C LYS A 1153 -9.58 -68.86 27.92
N GLU A 1154 -8.62 -69.78 27.92
CA GLU A 1154 -8.72 -71.00 28.73
C GLU A 1154 -8.62 -70.70 30.23
N VAL A 1155 -7.82 -69.70 30.62
CA VAL A 1155 -7.71 -69.23 32.01
C VAL A 1155 -9.02 -68.58 32.47
N ALA A 1156 -9.58 -67.64 31.70
CA ALA A 1156 -10.85 -66.99 32.01
C ALA A 1156 -12.01 -67.99 32.10
N GLN A 1157 -12.08 -68.97 31.19
CA GLN A 1157 -13.08 -70.05 31.26
C GLN A 1157 -12.90 -70.94 32.48
N PHE A 1158 -11.66 -71.20 32.89
CA PHE A 1158 -11.34 -71.96 34.09
C PHE A 1158 -11.75 -71.20 35.37
N GLU A 1159 -11.45 -69.90 35.44
CA GLU A 1159 -11.84 -69.01 36.56
C GLU A 1159 -13.37 -68.86 36.66
N ALA A 1160 -14.07 -68.78 35.52
CA ALA A 1160 -15.53 -68.76 35.43
C ALA A 1160 -16.18 -70.14 35.75
N GLY A 1161 -15.41 -71.16 36.12
CA GLY A 1161 -15.93 -72.48 36.53
C GLY A 1161 -16.49 -73.33 35.39
N LYS A 1162 -16.23 -72.99 34.12
CA LYS A 1162 -16.73 -73.75 32.96
C LYS A 1162 -15.90 -75.02 32.77
N LYS A 1163 -16.53 -76.21 32.91
CA LYS A 1163 -15.85 -77.51 32.72
C LYS A 1163 -15.38 -77.67 31.28
N LYS A 1164 -14.11 -78.05 31.08
CA LYS A 1164 -13.54 -78.42 29.77
C LYS A 1164 -14.40 -79.52 29.13
N ARG A 1165 -15.22 -79.18 28.12
CA ARG A 1165 -15.89 -80.20 27.30
C ARG A 1165 -14.80 -81.02 26.60
N LYS A 1166 -14.76 -82.33 26.85
CA LYS A 1166 -13.88 -83.26 26.11
C LYS A 1166 -14.16 -83.09 24.62
N ALA A 1167 -13.24 -82.45 23.89
CA ALA A 1167 -13.33 -82.37 22.44
C ALA A 1167 -13.31 -83.79 21.85
N GLN A 1168 -14.30 -84.14 21.03
CA GLN A 1168 -14.18 -85.29 20.13
C GLN A 1168 -12.97 -85.03 19.22
N ARG A 1169 -11.97 -85.91 19.28
CA ARG A 1169 -10.76 -85.82 18.46
C ARG A 1169 -11.13 -85.86 16.98
N SER A 1170 -10.94 -84.73 16.28
CA SER A 1170 -11.00 -84.63 14.82
C SER A 1170 -9.94 -85.53 14.15
N SER A 1171 -10.30 -86.21 13.05
CA SER A 1171 -9.41 -87.13 12.32
C SER A 1171 -8.15 -86.47 11.76
N LYS A 1172 -8.16 -85.14 11.55
CA LYS A 1172 -6.98 -84.37 11.11
C LYS A 1172 -5.83 -84.37 12.13
N SER A 1173 -6.14 -84.48 13.43
CA SER A 1173 -5.13 -84.59 14.49
C SER A 1173 -4.42 -85.97 14.48
N LYS A 1174 -5.12 -87.03 14.07
CA LYS A 1174 -4.51 -88.36 13.90
C LYS A 1174 -3.57 -88.42 12.69
N ALA A 1175 -3.87 -87.71 11.60
CA ALA A 1175 -3.04 -87.68 10.41
C ALA A 1175 -1.68 -86.97 10.63
N ARG A 1176 -1.68 -85.81 11.31
CA ARG A 1176 -0.45 -85.06 11.61
C ARG A 1176 0.51 -85.77 12.56
N ARG A 1177 0.00 -86.61 13.46
CA ARG A 1177 0.85 -87.39 14.37
C ARG A 1177 1.48 -88.62 13.68
N LYS A 1178 0.75 -89.27 12.76
CA LYS A 1178 1.29 -90.37 11.95
C LYS A 1178 2.41 -89.94 11.00
N GLN A 1179 2.46 -88.66 10.62
CA GLN A 1179 3.51 -88.10 9.78
C GLN A 1179 4.79 -87.74 10.55
N ARG A 1180 4.72 -87.60 11.88
CA ARG A 1180 5.88 -87.32 12.75
C ARG A 1180 6.51 -88.58 13.37
N GLU A 1181 5.80 -89.70 13.38
CA GLU A 1181 6.29 -90.99 13.91
C GLU A 1181 6.83 -91.92 12.79
N GLY A 1182 7.17 -91.38 11.61
CA GLY A 1182 7.60 -92.15 10.43
C GLY A 1182 9.00 -91.82 9.87
N THR A 1183 9.80 -91.03 10.60
CA THR A 1183 11.20 -90.75 10.27
C THR A 1183 11.98 -90.66 11.57
N ASP A 1184 12.28 -91.84 12.11
CA ASP A 1184 13.53 -92.08 12.87
C ASP A 1184 14.64 -92.40 11.86
#